data_AF-A0A970MCX6-F1
#
_entry.id   AF-A0A970MCX6-F1
#
_cell.length_a   1.000
_cell.length_b   1.000
_cell.length_c   1.000
_cell.angle_alpha   90.00
_cell.angle_beta   90.00
_cell.angle_gamma   90.00
#
_symmetry.space_group_name_H-M   'P 1'
#
loop_
_entity.id
_entity.type
_entity.pdbx_description
1 polymer ?
#
loop_
_entity_poly.entity_id
_entity_poly.type
_entity_poly.pdbx_seq_one_letter_code
_entity_poly.pdbx_strand_id
1 'polypeptide(L)'
;MLSSKRSGAVDQFRIISAFLVIAIHTSPLLSFNDTADFILTRIIARVAVPFFFMATGYFLFSYMEKGNWRKIASFCGKTGIIYGVSIVLYLPLNLYNGYFAQPGLWGRIAGDILFNGTLYHLWYLPAALTGVFLVTILVHKAGIRNAFIVSAALYVLGLAGDSYYGISQQIPLLKRFCDIIFQIFDYTRNGLFFAPVFLTMGGLISKGNKRITARKTATGLIISVILLLSEGLLLHHYGFQQHDSMYIMLLPCMYFLFRTLLQMDGRSSKSLRTVSMLVYILHPWVIVVVRGLAKLTHTQKLFIENSLIHYLAVSIISLGSAMVLNRLRIRFRKPIPPVDHRAWAEIDLAALKHNAAQLQSVLPEQCRLMAVVKANAYGHDDTVVARTLNQCGIQAFAVATLEEGIHLRKNGIIGEILILGYTNSQNINCLVRYRLTQTVLDNAYARALNAGGKKVRVHLKIDTGMHRLGIAYKDLAGIESIFNLKNLIVTGVFSHLCVSDSLTEEAVSFTNTQVKRFHEVIGFLEKKGYSAGKIHIQSSYGVLNYPALSFAYARAGIVLYGVLSRSGKTRIQLDLQPVLAVKARIACVKQITAGESVSYGKEFTAKTDMTIATVTIGYADGIPSNYSEAGAHVLLHSQRAPIIGRICMDQLIIDVTHIDEAKPDDVVTLIGTDGNEQIRCEEVAEKCGIITNELLSRLGCRLNRVPTSMCMDNRD
;
A
#
# COMPACT_ATOMS: atom_id res chain seq x y z
N MET A 1 0.46 1.83 -9.13
CA MET A 1 0.66 3.31 -9.06
C MET A 1 -0.58 4.18 -8.82
N LEU A 2 -1.82 3.74 -9.12
CA LEU A 2 -3.00 4.62 -9.04
C LEU A 2 -3.37 5.10 -7.62
N SER A 3 -2.92 4.40 -6.57
CA SER A 3 -3.11 4.82 -5.17
C SER A 3 -1.99 5.74 -4.66
N SER A 4 -0.76 5.68 -5.20
CA SER A 4 0.37 6.49 -4.73
C SER A 4 0.51 7.81 -5.48
N LYS A 5 0.18 7.85 -6.79
CA LYS A 5 0.11 9.10 -7.57
C LYS A 5 -1.10 9.96 -7.19
N ARG A 6 -2.23 9.37 -6.80
CA ARG A 6 -3.46 10.11 -6.43
C ARG A 6 -3.49 10.65 -5.00
N SER A 7 -2.51 10.31 -4.15
CA SER A 7 -2.51 10.72 -2.74
C SER A 7 -1.56 11.86 -2.40
N GLY A 8 -0.67 12.28 -3.32
CA GLY A 8 0.32 13.31 -3.04
C GLY A 8 -0.28 14.70 -2.75
N ALA A 9 -1.14 15.19 -3.65
CA ALA A 9 -1.83 16.46 -3.46
C ALA A 9 -2.78 16.43 -2.24
N VAL A 10 -3.41 15.28 -1.97
CA VAL A 10 -4.21 15.06 -0.75
C VAL A 10 -3.31 15.18 0.49
N ASP A 11 -2.11 14.61 0.49
CA ASP A 11 -1.19 14.70 1.62
C ASP A 11 -0.67 16.13 1.84
N GLN A 12 -0.42 16.90 0.77
CA GLN A 12 -0.05 18.31 0.84
C GLN A 12 -1.20 19.18 1.39
N PHE A 13 -2.43 18.96 0.91
CA PHE A 13 -3.60 19.71 1.36
C PHE A 13 -3.92 19.47 2.85
N ARG A 14 -3.42 18.38 3.48
CA ARG A 14 -3.52 18.19 4.93
C ARG A 14 -2.79 19.29 5.71
N ILE A 15 -1.65 19.78 5.22
CA ILE A 15 -0.92 20.87 5.87
C ILE A 15 -1.69 22.18 5.72
N ILE A 16 -2.22 22.46 4.52
CA ILE A 16 -3.10 23.62 4.27
C ILE A 16 -4.30 23.56 5.21
N SER A 17 -4.96 22.39 5.30
CA SER A 17 -6.09 22.18 6.21
C SER A 17 -5.70 22.38 7.68
N ALA A 18 -4.51 21.96 8.10
CA ALA A 18 -4.03 22.20 9.46
C ALA A 18 -3.89 23.70 9.75
N PHE A 19 -3.37 24.50 8.81
CA PHE A 19 -3.31 25.96 8.95
C PHE A 19 -4.70 26.60 8.97
N LEU A 20 -5.64 26.12 8.16
CA LEU A 20 -7.02 26.56 8.21
C LEU A 20 -7.66 26.28 9.58
N VAL A 21 -7.34 25.14 10.22
CA VAL A 21 -7.78 24.88 11.60
C VAL A 21 -7.19 25.87 12.59
N ILE A 22 -5.90 26.24 12.45
CA ILE A 22 -5.31 27.29 13.29
C ILE A 22 -6.05 28.62 13.08
N ALA A 23 -6.33 29.00 11.83
CA ALA A 23 -7.05 30.22 11.51
C ALA A 23 -8.43 30.28 12.20
N ILE A 24 -9.17 29.16 12.24
CA ILE A 24 -10.46 29.05 12.96
C ILE A 24 -10.33 29.43 14.45
N HIS A 25 -9.18 29.18 15.07
CA HIS A 25 -8.96 29.37 16.50
C HIS A 25 -8.22 30.66 16.86
N THR A 26 -7.54 31.30 15.90
CA THR A 26 -6.77 32.52 16.13
C THR A 26 -7.37 33.76 15.49
N SER A 27 -8.36 33.62 14.60
CA SER A 27 -9.04 34.75 13.94
C SER A 27 -8.07 35.76 13.30
N PRO A 28 -7.28 35.34 12.29
CA PRO A 28 -6.14 36.10 11.77
C PRO A 28 -6.45 37.50 11.27
N LEU A 29 -7.68 37.78 10.82
CA LEU A 29 -8.03 39.07 10.21
C LEU A 29 -8.85 39.98 11.14
N LEU A 30 -9.14 39.53 12.37
CA LEU A 30 -10.02 40.24 13.30
C LEU A 30 -9.52 41.65 13.64
N SER A 31 -8.21 41.86 13.76
CA SER A 31 -7.66 43.20 14.04
C SER A 31 -7.73 44.16 12.84
N PHE A 32 -8.14 43.69 11.66
CA PHE A 32 -8.20 44.48 10.43
C PHE A 32 -9.63 44.67 9.92
N ASN A 33 -10.42 43.60 9.87
CA ASN A 33 -11.79 43.64 9.36
C ASN A 33 -12.58 42.41 9.83
N ASP A 34 -13.66 42.64 10.59
CA ASP A 34 -14.51 41.59 11.15
C ASP A 34 -15.15 40.71 10.08
N THR A 35 -15.66 41.32 8.99
CA THR A 35 -16.31 40.59 7.89
C THR A 35 -15.30 39.71 7.15
N ALA A 36 -14.07 40.19 6.93
CA ALA A 36 -13.02 39.41 6.30
C ALA A 36 -12.59 38.24 7.19
N ASP A 37 -12.49 38.43 8.50
CA ASP A 37 -12.22 37.34 9.45
C ASP A 37 -13.35 36.31 9.48
N PHE A 38 -14.60 36.77 9.47
CA PHE A 38 -15.76 35.89 9.37
C PHE A 38 -15.71 35.04 8.10
N ILE A 39 -15.48 35.66 6.94
CA ILE A 39 -15.35 34.94 5.66
C ILE A 39 -14.24 33.89 5.74
N LEU A 40 -13.06 34.25 6.25
CA LEU A 40 -11.93 33.34 6.31
C LEU A 40 -12.17 32.20 7.32
N THR A 41 -12.57 32.51 8.55
CA THR A 41 -12.63 31.53 9.65
C THR A 41 -13.93 30.74 9.70
N ARG A 42 -15.05 31.36 9.34
CA ARG A 42 -16.38 30.78 9.47
C ARG A 42 -16.91 30.22 8.17
N ILE A 43 -16.39 30.62 7.01
CA ILE A 43 -16.79 30.07 5.72
C ILE A 43 -15.67 29.27 5.06
N ILE A 44 -14.56 29.91 4.70
CA ILE A 44 -13.49 29.28 3.90
C ILE A 44 -12.79 28.17 4.68
N ALA A 45 -12.34 28.46 5.91
CA ALA A 45 -11.59 27.50 6.71
C ALA A 45 -12.42 26.28 7.13
N ARG A 46 -13.76 26.34 7.04
CA ARG A 46 -14.65 25.22 7.36
C ARG A 46 -14.51 24.02 6.42
N VAL A 47 -13.81 24.14 5.31
CA VAL A 47 -13.43 22.99 4.46
C VAL A 47 -12.43 22.04 5.14
N ALA A 48 -11.68 22.51 6.15
CA ALA A 48 -10.54 21.78 6.71
C ALA A 48 -10.90 20.45 7.39
N VAL A 49 -11.90 20.44 8.28
CA VAL A 49 -12.29 19.22 8.99
C VAL A 49 -13.04 18.22 8.10
N PRO A 50 -14.03 18.64 7.27
CA PRO A 50 -14.62 17.81 6.23
C PRO A 50 -13.59 17.10 5.34
N PHE A 51 -12.53 17.81 4.96
CA PHE A 51 -11.45 17.24 4.16
C PHE A 51 -10.81 16.02 4.84
N PHE A 52 -10.51 16.09 6.14
CA PHE A 52 -9.95 14.96 6.89
C PHE A 52 -10.90 13.75 6.95
N PHE A 53 -12.20 13.98 7.10
CA PHE A 53 -13.21 12.91 7.02
C PHE A 53 -13.29 12.31 5.62
N MET A 54 -13.32 13.12 4.56
CA MET A 54 -13.31 12.62 3.18
C MET A 54 -12.08 11.79 2.88
N ALA A 55 -10.89 12.26 3.31
CA ALA A 55 -9.66 11.50 3.13
C ALA A 55 -9.71 10.16 3.87
N THR A 56 -10.24 10.15 5.09
CA THR A 56 -10.43 8.91 5.87
C THR A 56 -11.38 7.95 5.16
N GLY A 57 -12.54 8.43 4.72
CA GLY A 57 -13.52 7.64 3.98
C GLY A 57 -12.97 7.09 2.67
N TYR A 58 -12.25 7.90 1.90
CA TYR A 58 -11.64 7.52 0.62
C TYR A 58 -10.67 6.34 0.76
N PHE A 59 -9.79 6.37 1.76
CA PHE A 59 -8.79 5.31 1.99
C PHE A 59 -9.35 4.09 2.74
N LEU A 60 -10.37 4.27 3.58
CA LEU A 60 -10.94 3.19 4.39
C LEU A 60 -12.09 2.44 3.67
N PHE A 61 -12.68 3.03 2.63
CA PHE A 61 -13.86 2.53 1.94
C PHE A 61 -13.76 1.06 1.49
N SER A 62 -12.66 0.67 0.84
CA SER A 62 -12.51 -0.71 0.34
C SER A 62 -12.55 -1.77 1.46
N TYR A 63 -12.19 -1.40 2.68
CA TYR A 63 -12.25 -2.26 3.85
C TYR A 63 -13.66 -2.28 4.47
N MET A 64 -14.35 -1.14 4.46
CA MET A 64 -15.75 -1.03 4.90
C MET A 64 -16.66 -1.86 4.00
N GLU A 65 -16.51 -1.76 2.68
CA GLU A 65 -17.31 -2.50 1.70
C GLU A 65 -17.10 -4.02 1.83
N LYS A 66 -15.86 -4.46 2.06
CA LYS A 66 -15.51 -5.89 2.22
C LYS A 66 -15.80 -6.44 3.63
N GLY A 67 -16.31 -5.64 4.56
CA GLY A 67 -16.55 -6.06 5.94
C GLY A 67 -15.26 -6.46 6.69
N ASN A 68 -14.12 -5.86 6.38
CA ASN A 68 -12.83 -6.19 7.02
C ASN A 68 -12.71 -5.51 8.39
N TRP A 69 -13.44 -6.03 9.38
CA TRP A 69 -13.50 -5.51 10.74
C TRP A 69 -12.13 -5.41 11.41
N ARG A 70 -11.16 -6.28 11.07
CA ARG A 70 -9.79 -6.20 11.59
C ARG A 70 -9.09 -4.90 11.19
N LYS A 71 -9.24 -4.46 9.94
CA LYS A 71 -8.62 -3.21 9.45
C LYS A 71 -9.30 -1.97 10.03
N ILE A 72 -10.63 -2.01 10.14
CA ILE A 72 -11.40 -0.95 10.79
C ILE A 72 -11.04 -0.85 12.28
N ALA A 73 -10.97 -1.96 12.99
CA ALA A 73 -10.53 -2.01 14.39
C ALA A 73 -9.09 -1.50 14.56
N SER A 74 -8.19 -1.82 13.62
CA SER A 74 -6.82 -1.28 13.63
C SER A 74 -6.78 0.24 13.45
N PHE A 75 -7.63 0.80 12.59
CA PHE A 75 -7.78 2.25 12.46
C PHE A 75 -8.35 2.86 13.75
N CYS A 76 -9.47 2.34 14.25
CA CYS A 76 -10.11 2.83 15.46
C CYS A 76 -9.19 2.73 16.68
N GLY A 77 -8.43 1.65 16.82
CA GLY A 77 -7.46 1.49 17.91
C GLY A 77 -6.35 2.54 17.86
N LYS A 78 -5.80 2.83 16.68
CA LYS A 78 -4.77 3.88 16.51
C LYS A 78 -5.33 5.27 16.82
N THR A 79 -6.49 5.62 16.26
CA THR A 79 -7.16 6.90 16.51
C THR A 79 -7.57 7.03 17.98
N GLY A 80 -8.02 5.94 18.60
CA GLY A 80 -8.37 5.87 20.02
C GLY A 80 -7.17 6.08 20.95
N ILE A 81 -6.00 5.52 20.63
CA ILE A 81 -4.75 5.80 21.38
C ILE A 81 -4.38 7.27 21.27
N ILE A 82 -4.42 7.84 20.06
CA ILE A 82 -4.11 9.26 19.84
C ILE A 82 -5.07 10.14 20.62
N TYR A 83 -6.35 9.78 20.63
CA TYR A 83 -7.36 10.48 21.41
C TYR A 83 -7.11 10.38 22.92
N GLY A 84 -6.84 9.19 23.44
CA GLY A 84 -6.50 8.98 24.85
C GLY A 84 -5.27 9.77 25.29
N VAL A 85 -4.20 9.75 24.50
CA VAL A 85 -3.01 10.57 24.74
C VAL A 85 -3.34 12.07 24.70
N SER A 86 -4.19 12.50 23.75
CA SER A 86 -4.63 13.89 23.69
C SER A 86 -5.43 14.28 24.93
N ILE A 87 -6.35 13.45 25.41
CA ILE A 87 -7.11 13.70 26.66
C ILE A 87 -6.15 13.95 27.83
N VAL A 88 -5.14 13.08 27.99
CA VAL A 88 -4.13 13.22 29.06
C VAL A 88 -3.32 14.50 28.88
N LEU A 89 -2.86 14.78 27.66
CA LEU A 89 -2.10 15.99 27.33
C LEU A 89 -2.85 17.27 27.71
N TYR A 90 -4.17 17.27 27.60
CA TYR A 90 -5.02 18.42 27.84
C TYR A 90 -5.62 18.51 29.25
N LEU A 91 -5.38 17.50 30.09
CA LEU A 91 -5.86 17.48 31.48
C LEU A 91 -5.43 18.72 32.30
N PRO A 92 -4.18 19.22 32.21
CA PRO A 92 -3.78 20.43 32.93
C PRO A 92 -4.53 21.68 32.47
N LEU A 93 -4.82 21.80 31.18
CA LEU A 93 -5.58 22.92 30.63
C LEU A 93 -7.06 22.87 31.08
N ASN A 94 -7.63 21.66 31.16
CA ASN A 94 -8.97 21.46 31.70
C ASN A 94 -9.07 21.84 33.18
N LEU A 95 -8.05 21.50 33.97
CA LEU A 95 -7.95 21.94 35.37
C LEU A 95 -7.86 23.47 35.48
N TYR A 96 -7.00 24.10 34.67
CA TYR A 96 -6.86 25.55 34.64
C TYR A 96 -8.16 26.27 34.25
N ASN A 97 -8.92 25.72 33.30
CA ASN A 97 -10.21 26.27 32.87
C ASN A 97 -11.37 25.96 33.84
N GLY A 98 -11.10 25.34 34.99
CA GLY A 98 -12.13 25.02 35.99
C GLY A 98 -13.14 23.94 35.55
N TYR A 99 -12.80 23.11 34.56
CA TYR A 99 -13.70 22.09 33.99
C TYR A 99 -14.25 21.13 35.06
N PHE A 100 -13.43 20.74 36.02
CA PHE A 100 -13.79 19.77 37.07
C PHE A 100 -14.62 20.37 38.22
N ALA A 101 -14.81 21.70 38.26
CA ALA A 101 -15.62 22.37 39.28
C ALA A 101 -17.11 22.48 38.89
N GLN A 102 -17.51 21.95 37.72
CA GLN A 102 -18.86 22.10 37.19
C GLN A 102 -19.84 21.03 37.74
N PRO A 103 -21.14 21.36 37.93
CA PRO A 103 -22.16 20.39 38.36
C PRO A 103 -22.38 19.26 37.33
N GLY A 104 -22.65 18.04 37.79
CA GLY A 104 -22.96 16.90 36.90
C GLY A 104 -21.72 16.28 36.21
N LEU A 105 -20.57 16.33 36.88
CA LEU A 105 -19.25 15.99 36.35
C LEU A 105 -19.18 14.66 35.59
N TRP A 106 -19.67 13.56 36.18
CA TRP A 106 -19.54 12.23 35.58
C TRP A 106 -20.35 12.05 34.29
N GLY A 107 -21.55 12.64 34.22
CA GLY A 107 -22.40 12.60 33.02
C GLY A 107 -21.79 13.40 31.86
N ARG A 108 -21.26 14.60 32.15
CA ARG A 108 -20.55 15.42 31.15
C ARG A 108 -19.27 14.78 30.67
N ILE A 109 -18.43 14.25 31.57
CA ILE A 109 -17.20 13.56 31.19
C ILE A 109 -17.50 12.40 30.22
N ALA A 110 -18.55 11.62 30.47
CA ALA A 110 -18.94 10.54 29.57
C ALA A 110 -19.39 11.06 28.19
N GLY A 111 -20.23 12.11 28.16
CA GLY A 111 -20.66 12.77 26.93
C GLY A 111 -19.49 13.38 26.13
N ASP A 112 -18.57 14.02 26.82
CA ASP A 112 -17.40 14.66 26.22
C ASP A 112 -16.39 13.65 25.72
N ILE A 113 -16.14 12.56 26.45
CA ILE A 113 -15.26 11.50 25.96
C ILE A 113 -15.85 10.86 24.70
N LEU A 114 -17.16 10.59 24.67
CA LEU A 114 -17.78 9.83 23.58
C LEU A 114 -18.12 10.68 22.36
N PHE A 115 -18.55 11.93 22.55
CA PHE A 115 -19.21 12.72 21.51
C PHE A 115 -18.63 14.12 21.30
N ASN A 116 -18.45 14.91 22.36
CA ASN A 116 -18.09 16.34 22.22
C ASN A 116 -16.57 16.60 22.19
N GLY A 117 -15.75 15.66 22.65
CA GLY A 117 -14.34 15.89 22.98
C GLY A 117 -14.18 16.51 24.38
N THR A 118 -13.18 16.06 25.14
CA THR A 118 -12.84 16.60 26.49
C THR A 118 -12.34 18.05 26.48
N LEU A 119 -12.11 18.59 25.28
CA LEU A 119 -11.96 20.00 24.99
C LEU A 119 -12.62 20.25 23.63
N TYR A 120 -13.23 21.44 23.50
CA TYR A 120 -13.88 21.88 22.27
C TYR A 120 -13.00 21.75 21.01
N HIS A 121 -11.66 21.80 21.16
CA HIS A 121 -10.72 21.67 20.05
C HIS A 121 -10.48 20.23 19.58
N LEU A 122 -10.80 19.20 20.37
CA LEU A 122 -10.46 17.79 20.09
C LEU A 122 -11.60 16.95 19.50
N TRP A 123 -12.76 17.56 19.26
CA TRP A 123 -13.99 16.89 18.82
C TRP A 123 -13.85 16.03 17.55
N TYR A 124 -12.88 16.33 16.68
CA TYR A 124 -12.64 15.56 15.46
C TYR A 124 -12.35 14.09 15.73
N LEU A 125 -11.60 13.77 16.79
CA LEU A 125 -11.17 12.40 17.09
C LEU A 125 -12.34 11.48 17.49
N PRO A 126 -13.19 11.82 18.48
CA PRO A 126 -14.39 11.03 18.79
C PRO A 126 -15.38 11.02 17.62
N ALA A 127 -15.51 12.13 16.88
CA ALA A 127 -16.36 12.18 15.68
C ALA A 127 -15.87 11.24 14.56
N ALA A 128 -14.56 11.10 14.37
CA ALA A 128 -13.98 10.17 13.41
C ALA A 128 -14.23 8.70 13.81
N LEU A 129 -14.10 8.37 15.11
CA LEU A 129 -14.33 7.03 15.62
C LEU A 129 -15.79 6.60 15.43
N THR A 130 -16.72 7.43 15.92
CA THR A 130 -18.16 7.17 15.85
C THR A 130 -18.67 7.21 14.40
N GLY A 131 -18.23 8.18 13.61
CA GLY A 131 -18.58 8.28 12.19
C GLY A 131 -18.09 7.09 11.37
N VAL A 132 -16.84 6.63 11.55
CA VAL A 132 -16.32 5.45 10.85
C VAL A 132 -17.08 4.19 11.25
N PHE A 133 -17.41 4.02 12.53
CA PHE A 133 -18.20 2.90 13.00
C PHE A 133 -19.59 2.87 12.35
N LEU A 134 -20.32 3.99 12.40
CA LEU A 134 -21.65 4.12 11.80
C LEU A 134 -21.63 3.88 10.28
N VAL A 135 -20.72 4.55 9.56
CA VAL A 135 -20.60 4.41 8.12
C VAL A 135 -20.22 3.00 7.71
N THR A 136 -19.36 2.32 8.49
CA THR A 136 -19.04 0.91 8.24
C THR A 136 -20.30 0.04 8.27
N ILE A 137 -21.14 0.21 9.29
CA ILE A 137 -22.40 -0.55 9.43
C ILE A 137 -23.33 -0.25 8.25
N LEU A 138 -23.51 1.04 7.91
CA LEU A 138 -24.39 1.46 6.82
C LEU A 138 -23.91 0.95 5.46
N VAL A 139 -22.61 1.07 5.17
CA VAL A 139 -22.00 0.62 3.91
C VAL A 139 -22.09 -0.90 3.79
N HIS A 140 -21.85 -1.63 4.88
CA HIS A 140 -21.92 -3.09 4.88
C HIS A 140 -23.35 -3.60 4.69
N LYS A 141 -24.36 -2.96 5.31
CA LYS A 141 -25.77 -3.38 5.23
C LYS A 141 -26.49 -2.92 3.96
N ALA A 142 -26.27 -1.68 3.53
CA ALA A 142 -27.10 -1.03 2.51
C ALA A 142 -26.30 -0.56 1.28
N GLY A 143 -24.97 -0.72 1.29
CA GLY A 143 -24.09 -0.23 0.24
C GLY A 143 -23.82 1.28 0.32
N ILE A 144 -22.76 1.73 -0.36
CA ILE A 144 -22.24 3.10 -0.24
C ILE A 144 -23.21 4.20 -0.71
N ARG A 145 -24.07 3.92 -1.69
CA ARG A 145 -25.04 4.90 -2.20
C ARG A 145 -26.11 5.20 -1.16
N ASN A 146 -26.69 4.16 -0.57
CA ASN A 146 -27.70 4.31 0.47
C ASN A 146 -27.08 4.87 1.76
N ALA A 147 -25.86 4.46 2.11
CA ALA A 147 -25.12 5.03 3.21
C ALA A 147 -24.93 6.55 3.05
N PHE A 148 -24.61 7.02 1.83
CA PHE A 148 -24.51 8.46 1.55
C PHE A 148 -25.85 9.18 1.66
N ILE A 149 -26.95 8.61 1.14
CA ILE A 149 -28.29 9.20 1.25
C ILE A 149 -28.69 9.37 2.72
N VAL A 150 -28.53 8.31 3.53
CA VAL A 150 -28.81 8.36 4.97
C VAL A 150 -27.92 9.40 5.66
N SER A 151 -26.63 9.43 5.33
CA SER A 151 -25.70 10.39 5.92
C SER A 151 -26.01 11.84 5.52
N ALA A 152 -26.46 12.07 4.29
CA ALA A 152 -26.88 13.39 3.82
C ALA A 152 -28.15 13.85 4.52
N ALA A 153 -29.12 12.96 4.76
CA ALA A 153 -30.30 13.26 5.55
C ALA A 153 -29.94 13.64 6.99
N LEU A 154 -29.03 12.89 7.63
CA LEU A 154 -28.51 13.24 8.96
C LEU A 154 -27.80 14.60 8.96
N TYR A 155 -27.03 14.91 7.92
CA TYR A 155 -26.39 16.22 7.79
C TYR A 155 -27.40 17.38 7.68
N VAL A 156 -28.47 17.19 6.90
CA VAL A 156 -29.54 18.18 6.78
C VAL A 156 -30.24 18.40 8.12
N LEU A 157 -30.50 17.34 8.89
CA LEU A 157 -31.02 17.47 10.25
C LEU A 157 -30.05 18.20 11.18
N GLY A 158 -28.74 17.95 11.03
CA GLY A 158 -27.71 18.65 11.81
C GLY A 158 -27.65 20.15 11.54
N LEU A 159 -27.93 20.60 10.31
CA LEU A 159 -27.99 22.04 9.96
C LEU A 159 -29.01 22.79 10.82
N ALA A 160 -30.13 22.15 11.16
CA ALA A 160 -31.19 22.75 11.97
C ALA A 160 -30.72 23.14 13.38
N GLY A 161 -29.72 22.43 13.93
CA GLY A 161 -29.11 22.77 15.23
C GLY A 161 -27.78 23.53 15.12
N ASP A 162 -27.37 23.99 13.93
CA ASP A 162 -26.10 24.70 13.69
C ASP A 162 -26.38 26.04 12.98
N SER A 163 -25.98 26.17 11.71
CA SER A 163 -26.13 27.43 10.97
C SER A 163 -27.57 27.83 10.62
N TYR A 164 -28.55 26.92 10.69
CA TYR A 164 -29.97 27.20 10.40
C TYR A 164 -30.84 27.24 11.65
N TYR A 165 -30.24 27.39 12.84
CA TYR A 165 -30.94 27.32 14.11
C TYR A 165 -32.03 28.39 14.28
N GLY A 166 -31.78 29.63 13.88
CA GLY A 166 -32.75 30.72 13.95
C GLY A 166 -34.01 30.47 13.12
N ILE A 167 -33.90 29.76 12.00
CA ILE A 167 -35.05 29.29 11.21
C ILE A 167 -35.74 28.12 11.90
N SER A 168 -34.96 27.19 12.45
CA SER A 168 -35.46 25.98 13.11
C SER A 168 -36.26 26.30 14.39
N GLN A 169 -35.90 27.36 15.10
CA GLN A 169 -36.64 27.86 16.26
C GLN A 169 -38.04 28.37 15.91
N GLN A 170 -38.28 28.78 14.67
CA GLN A 170 -39.58 29.25 14.20
C GLN A 170 -40.52 28.10 13.81
N ILE A 171 -39.99 26.88 13.66
CA ILE A 171 -40.75 25.70 13.25
C ILE A 171 -40.88 24.75 14.45
N PRO A 172 -42.09 24.56 15.03
CA PRO A 172 -42.27 23.82 16.29
C PRO A 172 -41.68 22.41 16.32
N LEU A 173 -41.76 21.68 15.20
CA LEU A 173 -41.21 20.33 15.09
C LEU A 173 -39.67 20.32 15.10
N LEU A 174 -39.03 21.25 14.37
CA LEU A 174 -37.57 21.36 14.32
C LEU A 174 -37.00 21.86 15.64
N LYS A 175 -37.69 22.80 16.30
CA LYS A 175 -37.35 23.25 17.65
C LYS A 175 -37.32 22.09 18.64
N ARG A 176 -38.40 21.31 18.74
CA ARG A 176 -38.46 20.13 19.63
C ARG A 176 -37.36 19.12 19.32
N PHE A 177 -37.07 18.90 18.05
CA PHE A 177 -35.98 18.03 17.64
C PHE A 177 -34.61 18.54 18.12
N CYS A 178 -34.33 19.83 17.94
CA CYS A 178 -33.10 20.45 18.44
C CYS A 178 -33.00 20.36 19.97
N ASP A 179 -34.10 20.65 20.69
CA ASP A 179 -34.15 20.57 22.15
C ASP A 179 -33.80 19.17 22.67
N ILE A 180 -34.28 18.11 22.00
CA ILE A 180 -33.95 16.71 22.34
C ILE A 180 -32.49 16.40 22.03
N ILE A 181 -31.97 16.85 20.88
CA ILE A 181 -30.57 16.63 20.51
C ILE A 181 -29.63 17.31 21.51
N PHE A 182 -29.95 18.53 21.94
CA PHE A 182 -29.13 19.30 22.87
C PHE A 182 -29.14 18.77 24.31
N GLN A 183 -30.00 17.79 24.63
CA GLN A 183 -29.89 17.03 25.88
C GLN A 183 -28.77 15.98 25.84
N ILE A 184 -28.34 15.57 24.64
CA ILE A 184 -27.36 14.49 24.44
C ILE A 184 -26.03 15.02 23.89
N PHE A 185 -26.09 16.01 23.00
CA PHE A 185 -24.93 16.57 22.31
C PHE A 185 -24.87 18.08 22.53
N ASP A 186 -23.69 18.63 22.76
CA ASP A 186 -23.57 20.09 22.94
C ASP A 186 -23.75 20.84 21.60
N TYR A 187 -23.49 20.15 20.48
CA TYR A 187 -23.62 20.68 19.12
C TYR A 187 -23.79 19.53 18.11
N THR A 188 -24.39 19.84 16.96
CA THR A 188 -24.65 18.86 15.88
C THR A 188 -23.43 18.61 15.00
N ARG A 189 -22.37 19.42 15.08
CA ARG A 189 -21.06 19.18 14.45
C ARG A 189 -20.30 18.02 15.10
N ASN A 190 -20.82 16.80 14.99
CA ASN A 190 -20.31 15.62 15.68
C ASN A 190 -20.23 14.38 14.76
N GLY A 191 -19.91 13.22 15.33
CA GLY A 191 -19.74 11.98 14.57
C GLY A 191 -21.03 11.37 14.01
N LEU A 192 -22.20 11.86 14.41
CA LEU A 192 -23.50 11.38 13.95
C LEU A 192 -24.05 12.25 12.81
N PHE A 193 -24.14 13.57 12.99
CA PHE A 193 -24.76 14.44 12.00
C PHE A 193 -23.75 15.03 10.99
N PHE A 194 -22.47 15.14 11.35
CA PHE A 194 -21.48 15.81 10.50
C PHE A 194 -20.52 14.85 9.79
N ALA A 195 -19.81 13.99 10.53
CA ALA A 195 -18.77 13.13 9.95
C ALA A 195 -19.25 12.16 8.85
N PRO A 196 -20.43 11.50 8.97
CA PRO A 196 -20.82 10.41 8.06
C PRO A 196 -20.95 10.82 6.59
N VAL A 197 -21.46 12.02 6.30
CA VAL A 197 -21.68 12.47 4.91
C VAL A 197 -20.35 12.65 4.18
N PHE A 198 -19.33 13.18 4.87
CA PHE A 198 -18.00 13.36 4.29
C PHE A 198 -17.24 12.03 4.16
N LEU A 199 -17.37 11.14 5.15
CA LEU A 199 -16.81 9.78 5.07
C LEU A 199 -17.40 8.99 3.88
N THR A 200 -18.72 8.99 3.74
CA THR A 200 -19.41 8.31 2.63
C THR A 200 -19.14 8.98 1.28
N MET A 201 -19.03 10.31 1.22
CA MET A 201 -18.64 11.04 0.01
C MET A 201 -17.22 10.65 -0.45
N GLY A 202 -16.25 10.57 0.47
CA GLY A 202 -14.92 10.06 0.18
C GLY A 202 -14.96 8.63 -0.37
N GLY A 203 -15.78 7.76 0.22
CA GLY A 203 -15.99 6.39 -0.25
C GLY A 203 -16.64 6.31 -1.64
N LEU A 204 -17.64 7.15 -1.93
CA LEU A 204 -18.26 7.24 -3.25
C LEU A 204 -17.26 7.66 -4.33
N ILE A 205 -16.39 8.64 -4.03
CA ILE A 205 -15.33 9.08 -4.94
C ILE A 205 -14.32 7.95 -5.17
N SER A 206 -14.00 7.18 -4.13
CA SER A 206 -13.13 6.00 -4.19
C SER A 206 -13.70 4.89 -5.08
N LYS A 207 -15.02 4.61 -4.99
CA LYS A 207 -15.72 3.60 -5.81
C LYS A 207 -15.95 4.03 -7.26
N GLY A 208 -16.20 5.32 -7.49
CA GLY A 208 -16.74 5.82 -8.76
C GLY A 208 -15.71 6.01 -9.88
N ASN A 209 -15.85 5.24 -10.96
CA ASN A 209 -14.99 5.30 -12.16
C ASN A 209 -15.33 6.43 -13.17
N LYS A 210 -16.35 7.26 -12.93
CA LYS A 210 -16.68 8.36 -13.86
C LYS A 210 -15.55 9.40 -13.88
N ARG A 211 -14.80 9.45 -14.99
CA ARG A 211 -13.78 10.48 -15.23
C ARG A 211 -14.49 11.81 -15.52
N ILE A 212 -14.41 12.73 -14.56
CA ILE A 212 -14.79 14.14 -14.76
C ILE A 212 -13.50 14.88 -15.17
N THR A 213 -13.58 15.77 -16.15
CA THR A 213 -12.41 16.53 -16.62
C THR A 213 -11.96 17.56 -15.59
N ALA A 214 -10.65 17.89 -15.56
CA ALA A 214 -10.07 18.88 -14.65
C ALA A 214 -10.76 20.24 -14.74
N ARG A 215 -11.11 20.67 -15.96
CA ARG A 215 -11.89 21.91 -16.17
C ARG A 215 -13.23 21.86 -15.45
N LYS A 216 -14.00 20.77 -15.60
CA LYS A 216 -15.32 20.63 -14.95
C LYS A 216 -15.21 20.61 -13.42
N THR A 217 -14.19 19.95 -12.86
CA THR A 217 -13.99 19.94 -11.42
C THR A 217 -13.53 21.29 -10.88
N ALA A 218 -12.66 22.00 -11.60
CA ALA A 218 -12.22 23.35 -11.24
C ALA A 218 -13.36 24.38 -11.32
N THR A 219 -14.13 24.38 -12.42
CA THR A 219 -15.31 25.25 -12.55
C THR A 219 -16.36 24.94 -11.49
N GLY A 220 -16.62 23.65 -11.23
CA GLY A 220 -17.53 23.22 -10.16
C GLY A 220 -17.07 23.71 -8.78
N LEU A 221 -15.76 23.64 -8.50
CA LEU A 221 -15.18 24.15 -7.27
C LEU A 221 -15.41 25.66 -7.14
N ILE A 222 -15.08 26.45 -8.17
CA ILE A 222 -15.27 27.91 -8.16
C ILE A 222 -16.73 28.27 -7.88
N ILE A 223 -17.67 27.68 -8.63
CA ILE A 223 -19.11 27.92 -8.44
C ILE A 223 -19.53 27.58 -7.01
N SER A 224 -19.14 26.40 -6.52
CA SER A 224 -19.52 25.95 -5.17
C SER A 224 -18.91 26.80 -4.06
N VAL A 225 -17.72 27.38 -4.24
CA VAL A 225 -17.11 28.31 -3.29
C VAL A 225 -17.87 29.63 -3.26
N ILE A 226 -18.26 30.17 -4.43
CA ILE A 226 -19.08 31.38 -4.50
C ILE A 226 -20.42 31.16 -3.80
N LEU A 227 -21.09 30.05 -4.07
CA LEU A 227 -22.36 29.72 -3.42
C LEU A 227 -22.22 29.54 -1.90
N LEU A 228 -21.13 28.92 -1.45
CA LEU A 228 -20.82 28.77 -0.03
C LEU A 228 -20.56 30.12 0.65
N LEU A 229 -19.86 31.04 -0.01
CA LEU A 229 -19.67 32.42 0.46
C LEU A 229 -21.00 33.15 0.57
N SER A 230 -21.84 33.07 -0.46
CA SER A 230 -23.17 33.68 -0.44
C SER A 230 -24.05 33.12 0.66
N GLU A 231 -24.09 31.80 0.84
CA GLU A 231 -24.86 31.14 1.91
C GLU A 231 -24.39 31.61 3.29
N GLY A 232 -23.08 31.55 3.55
CA GLY A 232 -22.52 31.94 4.85
C GLY A 232 -22.74 33.40 5.19
N LEU A 233 -22.59 34.30 4.22
CA LEU A 233 -22.83 35.74 4.41
C LEU A 233 -24.33 36.05 4.62
N LEU A 234 -25.23 35.38 3.91
CA LEU A 234 -26.67 35.54 4.11
C LEU A 234 -27.08 35.10 5.50
N LEU A 235 -26.67 33.90 5.93
CA LEU A 235 -27.00 33.40 7.27
C LEU A 235 -26.48 34.37 8.35
N HIS A 236 -25.25 34.86 8.18
CA HIS A 236 -24.63 35.82 9.10
C HIS A 236 -25.38 37.14 9.16
N HIS A 237 -25.78 37.68 8.01
CA HIS A 237 -26.55 38.92 7.93
C HIS A 237 -27.88 38.83 8.69
N TYR A 238 -28.56 37.67 8.63
CA TYR A 238 -29.81 37.43 9.34
C TYR A 238 -29.65 36.93 10.78
N GLY A 239 -28.42 36.66 11.23
CA GLY A 239 -28.14 36.17 12.59
C GLY A 239 -28.77 34.81 12.90
N PHE A 240 -28.92 33.93 11.89
CA PHE A 240 -29.60 32.64 12.07
C PHE A 240 -28.71 31.56 12.70
N GLN A 241 -27.39 31.74 12.72
CA GLN A 241 -26.49 30.70 13.21
C GLN A 241 -26.46 30.63 14.74
N GLN A 242 -26.61 29.41 15.28
CA GLN A 242 -26.17 29.10 16.65
C GLN A 242 -24.67 28.82 16.67
N HIS A 243 -24.22 28.11 15.64
CA HIS A 243 -22.83 27.83 15.36
C HIS A 243 -22.60 28.05 13.86
N ASP A 244 -21.40 28.49 13.47
CA ASP A 244 -21.05 28.72 12.07
C ASP A 244 -20.22 27.57 11.51
N SER A 245 -20.73 26.34 11.50
CA SER A 245 -19.90 25.17 11.17
C SER A 245 -20.45 24.28 10.05
N MET A 246 -21.74 24.35 9.75
CA MET A 246 -22.40 23.48 8.77
C MET A 246 -23.09 24.30 7.68
N TYR A 247 -22.87 23.99 6.41
CA TYR A 247 -23.52 24.66 5.29
C TYR A 247 -24.00 23.65 4.24
N ILE A 248 -25.06 23.98 3.51
CA ILE A 248 -25.57 23.17 2.40
C ILE A 248 -24.52 23.15 1.28
N MET A 249 -23.98 24.31 0.90
CA MET A 249 -23.01 24.45 -0.18
C MET A 249 -21.61 23.96 0.18
N LEU A 250 -21.38 23.60 1.45
CA LEU A 250 -20.16 22.90 1.86
C LEU A 250 -20.06 21.52 1.22
N LEU A 251 -21.18 20.80 1.02
CA LEU A 251 -21.17 19.47 0.40
C LEU A 251 -20.64 19.48 -1.04
N PRO A 252 -21.20 20.29 -1.99
CA PRO A 252 -20.66 20.37 -3.34
C PRO A 252 -19.24 20.97 -3.36
N CYS A 253 -18.94 21.95 -2.50
CA CYS A 253 -17.58 22.49 -2.36
C CYS A 253 -16.56 21.40 -2.05
N MET A 254 -16.85 20.59 -1.03
CA MET A 254 -16.00 19.48 -0.63
C MET A 254 -15.88 18.39 -1.70
N TYR A 255 -16.97 18.06 -2.41
CA TYR A 255 -16.94 17.12 -3.52
C TYR A 255 -15.98 17.57 -4.64
N PHE A 256 -16.10 18.82 -5.10
CA PHE A 256 -15.27 19.34 -6.18
C PHE A 256 -13.83 19.61 -5.75
N LEU A 257 -13.62 20.08 -4.52
CA LEU A 257 -12.28 20.26 -3.94
C LEU A 257 -11.52 18.93 -3.93
N PHE A 258 -12.13 17.90 -3.34
CA PHE A 258 -11.49 16.58 -3.22
C PHE A 258 -11.24 15.95 -4.60
N ARG A 259 -12.20 16.07 -5.53
CA ARG A 259 -12.03 15.61 -6.93
C ARG A 259 -10.92 16.34 -7.66
N THR A 260 -10.72 17.63 -7.41
CA THR A 260 -9.65 18.44 -8.01
C THR A 260 -8.30 18.01 -7.48
N LEU A 261 -8.17 17.82 -6.17
CA LEU A 261 -6.93 17.33 -5.54
C LEU A 261 -6.51 15.95 -6.09
N LEU A 262 -7.44 15.03 -6.34
CA LEU A 262 -7.14 13.71 -6.90
C LEU A 262 -6.62 13.73 -8.35
N GLN A 263 -6.70 14.87 -9.04
CA GLN A 263 -6.23 15.06 -10.41
C GLN A 263 -4.88 15.79 -10.49
N MET A 264 -4.38 16.31 -9.36
CA MET A 264 -3.09 16.99 -9.29
C MET A 264 -1.98 15.97 -9.02
N ASP A 265 -0.86 16.13 -9.70
CA ASP A 265 0.34 15.32 -9.45
C ASP A 265 0.97 15.70 -8.11
N GLY A 266 1.46 14.71 -7.36
CA GLY A 266 2.20 14.95 -6.12
C GLY A 266 2.86 13.70 -5.58
N ARG A 267 3.89 13.88 -4.75
CA ARG A 267 4.56 12.78 -4.02
C ARG A 267 3.81 12.53 -2.71
N SER A 268 3.40 11.29 -2.47
CA SER A 268 2.80 10.90 -1.19
C SER A 268 3.85 10.90 -0.08
N SER A 269 3.51 11.43 1.09
CA SER A 269 4.41 11.49 2.24
C SER A 269 3.69 11.12 3.53
N LYS A 270 4.19 10.09 4.23
CA LYS A 270 3.70 9.70 5.57
C LYS A 270 4.01 10.76 6.62
N SER A 271 5.15 11.44 6.46
CA SER A 271 5.57 12.54 7.32
C SER A 271 4.54 13.67 7.33
N LEU A 272 4.05 14.12 6.15
CA LEU A 272 3.02 15.16 6.07
C LEU A 272 1.71 14.79 6.76
N ARG A 273 1.29 13.52 6.69
CA ARG A 273 0.10 13.02 7.40
C ARG A 273 0.27 13.07 8.92
N THR A 274 1.46 12.73 9.40
CA THR A 274 1.78 12.74 10.83
C THR A 274 1.92 14.18 11.35
N VAL A 275 2.66 15.03 10.63
CA VAL A 275 2.87 16.43 10.97
C VAL A 275 1.55 17.19 11.01
N SER A 276 0.66 17.04 10.02
CA SER A 276 -0.67 17.71 10.04
C SER A 276 -1.51 17.32 11.26
N MET A 277 -1.49 16.04 11.66
CA MET A 277 -2.19 15.58 12.86
C MET A 277 -1.55 16.12 14.15
N LEU A 278 -0.22 16.21 14.21
CA LEU A 278 0.47 16.82 15.34
C LEU A 278 0.17 18.32 15.43
N VAL A 279 0.14 19.05 14.31
CA VAL A 279 -0.28 20.46 14.29
C VAL A 279 -1.71 20.61 14.83
N TYR A 280 -2.64 19.75 14.41
CA TYR A 280 -3.99 19.72 14.94
C TYR A 280 -4.02 19.51 16.46
N ILE A 281 -3.20 18.62 17.01
CA ILE A 281 -3.17 18.34 18.45
C ILE A 281 -2.44 19.44 19.24
N LEU A 282 -1.40 20.06 18.69
CA LEU A 282 -0.50 20.94 19.44
C LEU A 282 -0.90 22.42 19.38
N HIS A 283 -1.59 22.87 18.33
CA HIS A 283 -1.83 24.31 18.14
C HIS A 283 -2.55 25.01 19.30
N PRO A 284 -3.52 24.42 20.04
CA PRO A 284 -4.14 25.07 21.19
C PRO A 284 -3.14 25.30 22.34
N TRP A 285 -2.23 24.34 22.57
CA TRP A 285 -1.12 24.54 23.51
C TRP A 285 -0.20 25.66 23.08
N VAL A 286 0.09 25.75 21.77
CA VAL A 286 0.90 26.83 21.23
C VAL A 286 0.21 28.19 21.41
N ILE A 287 -1.12 28.29 21.25
CA ILE A 287 -1.87 29.52 21.55
C ILE A 287 -1.65 29.95 23.01
N VAL A 288 -1.77 29.01 23.96
CA VAL A 288 -1.56 29.28 25.39
C VAL A 288 -0.12 29.75 25.65
N VAL A 289 0.87 29.08 25.07
CA VAL A 289 2.29 29.42 25.22
C VAL A 289 2.61 30.79 24.64
N VAL A 290 2.14 31.09 23.43
CA VAL A 290 2.35 32.40 22.78
C VAL A 290 1.75 33.52 23.61
N ARG A 291 0.52 33.34 24.12
CA ARG A 291 -0.14 34.33 25.00
C ARG A 291 0.59 34.48 26.34
N GLY A 292 1.05 33.38 26.94
CA GLY A 292 1.81 33.39 28.18
C GLY A 292 3.14 34.13 28.06
N LEU A 293 3.92 33.81 27.03
CA LEU A 293 5.20 34.48 26.76
C LEU A 293 5.01 35.97 26.46
N ALA A 294 4.02 36.33 25.64
CA ALA A 294 3.73 37.73 25.33
C ALA A 294 3.37 38.56 26.58
N LYS A 295 2.71 37.95 27.57
CA LYS A 295 2.44 38.60 28.86
C LYS A 295 3.71 38.78 29.69
N LEU A 296 4.59 37.77 29.72
CA LEU A 296 5.85 37.81 30.48
C LEU A 296 6.85 38.81 29.89
N THR A 297 6.90 38.94 28.56
CA THR A 297 7.84 39.84 27.88
C THR A 297 7.25 41.23 27.60
N HIS A 298 6.04 41.52 28.08
CA HIS A 298 5.32 42.77 27.82
C HIS A 298 5.14 43.12 26.31
N THR A 299 4.98 42.10 25.45
CA THR A 299 4.80 42.24 23.99
C THR A 299 3.38 41.90 23.52
N GLN A 300 2.38 42.09 24.39
CA GLN A 300 0.97 41.73 24.14
C GLN A 300 0.39 42.43 22.90
N LYS A 301 0.74 43.71 22.68
CA LYS A 301 0.29 44.47 21.49
C LYS A 301 0.68 43.79 20.18
N LEU A 302 1.85 43.15 20.14
CA LEU A 302 2.37 42.51 18.94
C LEU A 302 1.84 41.08 18.76
N PHE A 303 1.83 40.28 19.84
CA PHE A 303 1.55 38.84 19.75
C PHE A 303 0.15 38.42 20.21
N ILE A 304 -0.66 39.33 20.74
CA ILE A 304 -2.05 39.07 21.16
C ILE A 304 -3.02 40.00 20.42
N GLU A 305 -2.78 41.32 20.41
CA GLU A 305 -3.71 42.30 19.82
C GLU A 305 -3.64 42.32 18.29
N ASN A 306 -2.46 42.09 17.70
CA ASN A 306 -2.33 41.90 16.26
C ASN A 306 -2.67 40.45 15.89
N SER A 307 -3.88 40.22 15.37
CA SER A 307 -4.41 38.89 15.14
C SER A 307 -3.65 38.12 14.04
N LEU A 308 -3.13 38.84 13.04
CA LEU A 308 -2.37 38.23 11.95
C LEU A 308 -1.01 37.73 12.45
N ILE A 309 -0.31 38.55 13.24
CA ILE A 309 0.96 38.14 13.85
C ILE A 309 0.74 36.99 14.84
N HIS A 310 -0.35 37.02 15.62
CA HIS A 310 -0.72 35.91 16.50
C HIS A 310 -0.91 34.60 15.71
N TYR A 311 -1.69 34.63 14.63
CA TYR A 311 -1.90 33.48 13.74
C TYR A 311 -0.60 32.95 13.14
N LEU A 312 0.26 33.83 12.62
CA LEU A 312 1.55 33.44 12.03
C LEU A 312 2.48 32.82 13.07
N ALA A 313 2.57 33.41 14.27
CA ALA A 313 3.37 32.88 15.37
C ALA A 313 2.88 31.48 15.78
N VAL A 314 1.57 31.31 16.00
CA VAL A 314 0.98 30.02 16.35
C VAL A 314 1.21 28.99 15.23
N SER A 315 1.08 29.40 13.97
CA SER A 315 1.29 28.53 12.80
C SER A 315 2.72 28.03 12.69
N ILE A 316 3.71 28.94 12.79
CA ILE A 316 5.13 28.62 12.67
C ILE A 316 5.57 27.72 13.84
N ILE A 317 5.21 28.09 15.07
CA ILE A 317 5.61 27.33 16.26
C ILE A 317 4.93 25.96 16.29
N SER A 318 3.66 25.85 15.89
CA SER A 318 2.96 24.56 15.80
C SER A 318 3.60 23.65 14.74
N LEU A 319 3.92 24.18 13.57
CA LEU A 319 4.59 23.41 12.52
C LEU A 319 5.98 22.97 12.97
N GLY A 320 6.77 23.89 13.53
CA GLY A 320 8.12 23.60 14.03
C GLY A 320 8.10 22.51 15.11
N SER A 321 7.20 22.63 16.09
CA SER A 321 7.02 21.65 17.16
C SER A 321 6.60 20.29 16.61
N ALA A 322 5.66 20.25 15.67
CA ALA A 322 5.22 19.04 15.01
C ALA A 322 6.34 18.37 14.20
N MET A 323 7.17 19.15 13.49
CA MET A 323 8.33 18.65 12.76
C MET A 323 9.40 18.08 13.70
N VAL A 324 9.71 18.78 14.80
CA VAL A 324 10.65 18.31 15.83
C VAL A 324 10.14 17.01 16.45
N LEU A 325 8.88 16.96 16.90
CA LEU A 325 8.30 15.75 17.48
C LEU A 325 8.24 14.60 16.47
N ASN A 326 7.96 14.86 15.19
CA ASN A 326 8.00 13.83 14.17
C ASN A 326 9.44 13.31 13.95
N ARG A 327 10.44 14.19 13.92
CA ARG A 327 11.87 13.80 13.84
C ARG A 327 12.32 13.03 15.07
N LEU A 328 11.95 13.47 16.28
CA LEU A 328 12.24 12.77 17.53
C LEU A 328 11.53 11.41 17.56
N ARG A 329 10.28 11.32 17.10
CA ARG A 329 9.57 10.04 16.95
C ARG A 329 10.29 9.10 16.00
N ILE A 330 10.83 9.59 14.88
CA ILE A 330 11.63 8.78 13.95
C ILE A 330 12.94 8.36 14.62
N ARG A 331 13.61 9.28 15.32
CA ARG A 331 14.89 9.05 16.02
C ARG A 331 14.80 8.10 17.22
N PHE A 332 13.71 8.17 18.00
CA PHE A 332 13.48 7.38 19.21
C PHE A 332 12.60 6.14 18.98
N ARG A 333 12.08 5.96 17.76
CA ARG A 333 11.58 4.64 17.37
C ARG A 333 12.76 3.71 17.54
N LYS A 334 12.63 2.69 18.40
CA LYS A 334 13.69 1.68 18.54
C LYS A 334 14.09 1.28 17.12
N PRO A 335 15.35 1.51 16.69
CA PRO A 335 15.79 0.94 15.44
C PRO A 335 15.45 -0.54 15.57
N ILE A 336 14.76 -1.07 14.56
CA ILE A 336 14.70 -2.52 14.46
C ILE A 336 16.16 -2.93 14.46
N PRO A 337 16.59 -3.82 15.38
CA PRO A 337 18.00 -4.11 15.55
C PRO A 337 18.62 -4.32 14.17
N PRO A 338 19.75 -3.66 13.87
CA PRO A 338 20.36 -3.78 12.55
C PRO A 338 20.43 -5.25 12.21
N VAL A 339 20.07 -5.60 10.98
CA VAL A 339 20.15 -6.97 10.50
C VAL A 339 21.59 -7.43 10.75
N ASP A 340 21.79 -8.24 11.78
CA ASP A 340 23.10 -8.65 12.27
C ASP A 340 23.58 -9.85 11.44
N HIS A 341 23.73 -9.59 10.15
CA HIS A 341 24.14 -10.56 9.15
C HIS A 341 25.25 -9.96 8.32
N ARG A 342 26.22 -10.80 7.94
CA ARG A 342 27.28 -10.44 6.98
C ARG A 342 26.68 -10.09 5.61
N ALA A 343 25.65 -10.82 5.18
CA ALA A 343 24.98 -10.67 3.90
C ALA A 343 23.54 -11.16 4.01
N TRP A 344 22.61 -10.49 3.35
CA TRP A 344 21.19 -10.81 3.39
C TRP A 344 20.44 -10.34 2.13
N ALA A 345 19.26 -10.91 1.92
CA ALA A 345 18.27 -10.47 0.97
C ALA A 345 17.09 -9.81 1.72
N GLU A 346 16.82 -8.54 1.45
CA GLU A 346 15.63 -7.85 1.93
C GLU A 346 14.42 -8.17 1.02
N ILE A 347 13.25 -8.42 1.61
CA ILE A 347 12.01 -8.75 0.90
C ILE A 347 10.95 -7.68 1.19
N ASP A 348 10.66 -6.83 0.22
CA ASP A 348 9.65 -5.79 0.32
C ASP A 348 8.24 -6.35 0.11
N LEU A 349 7.60 -6.67 1.23
CA LEU A 349 6.22 -7.16 1.24
C LEU A 349 5.20 -6.13 0.76
N ALA A 350 5.50 -4.82 0.78
CA ALA A 350 4.62 -3.81 0.21
C ALA A 350 4.69 -3.85 -1.33
N ALA A 351 5.90 -3.95 -1.89
CA ALA A 351 6.12 -4.14 -3.32
C ALA A 351 5.44 -5.43 -3.83
N LEU A 352 5.56 -6.55 -3.10
CA LEU A 352 4.89 -7.81 -3.46
C LEU A 352 3.37 -7.66 -3.54
N LYS A 353 2.76 -7.01 -2.54
CA LYS A 353 1.30 -6.75 -2.51
C LYS A 353 0.86 -5.83 -3.64
N HIS A 354 1.67 -4.81 -3.92
CA HIS A 354 1.43 -3.89 -5.02
C HIS A 354 1.47 -4.61 -6.36
N ASN A 355 2.50 -5.43 -6.63
CA ASN A 355 2.63 -6.20 -7.87
C ASN A 355 1.47 -7.17 -8.05
N ALA A 356 1.10 -7.90 -6.98
CA ALA A 356 -0.07 -8.77 -6.99
C ALA A 356 -1.35 -8.03 -7.38
N ALA A 357 -1.59 -6.84 -6.83
CA ALA A 357 -2.74 -6.01 -7.16
C ALA A 357 -2.67 -5.45 -8.60
N GLN A 358 -1.50 -5.05 -9.09
CA GLN A 358 -1.31 -4.61 -10.48
C GLN A 358 -1.64 -5.74 -11.46
N LEU A 359 -1.12 -6.96 -11.20
CA LEU A 359 -1.42 -8.13 -12.03
C LEU A 359 -2.91 -8.45 -12.03
N GLN A 360 -3.56 -8.49 -10.85
CA GLN A 360 -5.00 -8.71 -10.76
C GLN A 360 -5.83 -7.66 -11.51
N SER A 361 -5.35 -6.41 -11.59
CA SER A 361 -6.09 -5.32 -12.25
C SER A 361 -6.16 -5.43 -13.79
N VAL A 362 -5.28 -6.23 -14.40
CA VAL A 362 -5.25 -6.44 -15.86
C VAL A 362 -5.77 -7.82 -16.27
N LEU A 363 -6.04 -8.70 -15.31
CA LEU A 363 -6.68 -9.98 -15.60
C LEU A 363 -8.19 -9.80 -15.84
N PRO A 364 -8.80 -10.59 -16.74
CA PRO A 364 -10.24 -10.67 -16.86
C PRO A 364 -10.93 -10.99 -15.52
N GLU A 365 -12.18 -10.57 -15.32
CA GLU A 365 -12.90 -10.68 -14.04
C GLU A 365 -12.98 -12.14 -13.50
N GLN A 366 -13.13 -13.10 -14.42
CA GLN A 366 -13.15 -14.53 -14.12
C GLN A 366 -11.77 -15.16 -13.90
N CYS A 367 -10.69 -14.47 -14.28
CA CYS A 367 -9.33 -14.98 -14.21
C CYS A 367 -8.69 -14.62 -12.87
N ARG A 368 -8.23 -15.64 -12.16
CA ARG A 368 -7.55 -15.47 -10.87
C ARG A 368 -6.04 -15.60 -11.03
N LEU A 369 -5.30 -14.90 -10.17
CA LEU A 369 -3.87 -15.06 -10.09
C LEU A 369 -3.52 -16.39 -9.41
N MET A 370 -2.70 -17.21 -10.05
CA MET A 370 -2.00 -18.33 -9.43
C MET A 370 -0.53 -17.93 -9.24
N ALA A 371 -0.13 -17.75 -7.98
CA ALA A 371 1.22 -17.30 -7.64
C ALA A 371 2.22 -18.46 -7.76
N VAL A 372 3.24 -18.30 -8.60
CA VAL A 372 4.29 -19.31 -8.77
C VAL A 372 5.40 -19.06 -7.76
N VAL A 373 5.51 -19.95 -6.77
CA VAL A 373 6.39 -19.81 -5.59
C VAL A 373 7.44 -20.93 -5.51
N LYS A 374 7.68 -21.64 -6.61
CA LYS A 374 8.75 -22.65 -6.73
C LYS A 374 10.15 -22.06 -6.51
N ALA A 375 11.12 -22.91 -6.20
CA ALA A 375 12.51 -22.57 -5.92
C ALA A 375 12.62 -21.46 -4.87
N ASN A 376 12.00 -21.70 -3.71
CA ASN A 376 11.94 -20.74 -2.60
C ASN A 376 11.37 -19.38 -3.04
N ALA A 377 10.26 -19.38 -3.79
CA ALA A 377 9.67 -18.20 -4.42
C ALA A 377 10.69 -17.40 -5.25
N TYR A 378 11.42 -18.08 -6.14
CA TYR A 378 12.51 -17.46 -6.91
C TYR A 378 13.53 -16.77 -5.98
N GLY A 379 13.89 -17.41 -4.87
CA GLY A 379 14.83 -16.89 -3.87
C GLY A 379 14.27 -15.89 -2.84
N HIS A 380 12.97 -15.60 -2.85
CA HIS A 380 12.30 -14.57 -2.02
C HIS A 380 11.67 -15.09 -0.72
N ASP A 381 11.99 -16.31 -0.27
CA ASP A 381 11.31 -16.98 0.85
C ASP A 381 9.84 -17.34 0.53
N ASP A 382 9.61 -18.60 0.16
CA ASP A 382 8.31 -19.09 -0.28
C ASP A 382 7.23 -18.99 0.80
N THR A 383 7.60 -19.19 2.05
CA THR A 383 6.69 -19.13 3.20
C THR A 383 6.25 -17.70 3.46
N VAL A 384 7.19 -16.76 3.51
CA VAL A 384 6.91 -15.32 3.70
C VAL A 384 6.06 -14.79 2.54
N VAL A 385 6.43 -15.12 1.30
CA VAL A 385 5.70 -14.71 0.09
C VAL A 385 4.29 -15.30 0.09
N ALA A 386 4.14 -16.61 0.21
CA ALA A 386 2.84 -17.27 0.11
C ALA A 386 1.88 -16.81 1.22
N ARG A 387 2.36 -16.65 2.46
CA ARG A 387 1.55 -16.16 3.58
C ARG A 387 1.08 -14.73 3.32
N THR A 388 1.95 -13.89 2.79
CA THR A 388 1.63 -12.49 2.44
C THR A 388 0.57 -12.44 1.34
N LEU A 389 0.67 -13.29 0.32
CA LEU A 389 -0.30 -13.36 -0.78
C LEU A 389 -1.65 -13.94 -0.31
N ASN A 390 -1.65 -14.93 0.60
CA ASN A 390 -2.88 -15.41 1.26
C ASN A 390 -3.62 -14.28 1.98
N GLN A 391 -2.91 -13.40 2.70
CA GLN A 391 -3.51 -12.23 3.35
C GLN A 391 -4.14 -11.22 2.37
N CYS A 392 -3.66 -11.22 1.11
CA CYS A 392 -4.22 -10.43 0.01
C CYS A 392 -5.39 -11.12 -0.70
N GLY A 393 -5.79 -12.32 -0.27
CA GLY A 393 -6.88 -13.09 -0.86
C GLY A 393 -6.45 -14.00 -2.02
N ILE A 394 -5.15 -14.14 -2.31
CA ILE A 394 -4.65 -15.10 -3.31
C ILE A 394 -4.62 -16.49 -2.66
N GLN A 395 -5.32 -17.43 -3.28
CA GLN A 395 -5.51 -18.78 -2.75
C GLN A 395 -5.15 -19.87 -3.78
N ALA A 396 -4.38 -19.52 -4.80
CA ALA A 396 -3.88 -20.46 -5.79
C ALA A 396 -2.36 -20.29 -5.91
N PHE A 397 -1.63 -21.36 -5.69
CA PHE A 397 -0.17 -21.39 -5.73
C PHE A 397 0.31 -22.51 -6.64
N ALA A 398 1.49 -22.32 -7.23
CA ALA A 398 2.17 -23.35 -7.99
C ALA A 398 3.62 -23.52 -7.50
N VAL A 399 4.00 -24.78 -7.30
CA VAL A 399 5.34 -25.24 -6.88
C VAL A 399 5.89 -26.22 -7.92
N ALA A 400 7.18 -26.48 -7.92
CA ALA A 400 7.81 -27.45 -8.81
C ALA A 400 7.67 -28.89 -8.28
N THR A 401 7.88 -29.09 -6.97
CA THR A 401 7.99 -30.43 -6.38
C THR A 401 6.98 -30.71 -5.26
N LEU A 402 6.88 -31.97 -4.87
CA LEU A 402 6.07 -32.42 -3.74
C LEU A 402 6.54 -31.76 -2.43
N GLU A 403 7.86 -31.71 -2.21
CA GLU A 403 8.49 -31.22 -0.97
C GLU A 403 8.18 -29.75 -0.75
N GLU A 404 8.24 -28.92 -1.81
CA GLU A 404 7.82 -27.51 -1.76
C GLU A 404 6.33 -27.40 -1.38
N GLY A 405 5.48 -28.23 -1.97
CA GLY A 405 4.04 -28.24 -1.65
C GLY A 405 3.76 -28.62 -0.19
N ILE A 406 4.47 -29.63 0.32
CA ILE A 406 4.41 -30.05 1.73
C ILE A 406 4.92 -28.92 2.64
N HIS A 407 6.04 -28.29 2.27
CA HIS A 407 6.64 -27.19 3.02
C HIS A 407 5.64 -26.04 3.22
N LEU A 408 4.97 -25.60 2.14
CA LEU A 408 3.95 -24.57 2.23
C LEU A 408 2.77 -24.98 3.13
N ARG A 409 2.31 -26.23 3.04
CA ARG A 409 1.21 -26.73 3.88
C ARG A 409 1.58 -26.75 5.36
N LYS A 410 2.77 -27.22 5.71
CA LYS A 410 3.28 -27.20 7.09
C LYS A 410 3.38 -25.78 7.64
N ASN A 411 3.65 -24.80 6.78
CA ASN A 411 3.72 -23.39 7.14
C ASN A 411 2.36 -22.64 7.12
N GLY A 412 1.25 -23.37 7.02
CA GLY A 412 -0.10 -22.85 7.16
C GLY A 412 -0.69 -22.21 5.88
N ILE A 413 -0.09 -22.47 4.71
CA ILE A 413 -0.60 -21.91 3.45
C ILE A 413 -1.89 -22.61 3.04
N ILE A 414 -2.93 -21.80 2.81
CA ILE A 414 -4.28 -22.25 2.46
C ILE A 414 -4.58 -22.08 0.97
N GLY A 415 -5.60 -22.79 0.50
CA GLY A 415 -6.04 -22.75 -0.90
C GLY A 415 -5.42 -23.86 -1.75
N GLU A 416 -5.49 -23.71 -3.07
CA GLU A 416 -4.95 -24.66 -4.03
C GLU A 416 -3.43 -24.54 -4.14
N ILE A 417 -2.75 -25.70 -4.13
CA ILE A 417 -1.31 -25.79 -4.40
C ILE A 417 -1.14 -26.84 -5.49
N LEU A 418 -0.76 -26.40 -6.68
CA LEU A 418 -0.49 -27.24 -7.84
C LEU A 418 1.01 -27.56 -7.92
N ILE A 419 1.36 -28.84 -7.93
CA ILE A 419 2.71 -29.32 -8.25
C ILE A 419 2.84 -29.39 -9.77
N LEU A 420 3.73 -28.57 -10.34
CA LEU A 420 3.93 -28.44 -11.79
C LEU A 420 4.78 -29.58 -12.38
N GLY A 421 5.59 -30.23 -11.54
CA GLY A 421 6.52 -31.30 -11.93
C GLY A 421 6.00 -32.70 -11.61
N TYR A 422 6.91 -33.66 -11.68
CA TYR A 422 6.68 -35.06 -11.35
C TYR A 422 6.66 -35.29 -9.83
N THR A 423 5.74 -36.16 -9.39
CA THR A 423 5.77 -36.75 -8.06
C THR A 423 5.78 -38.26 -8.21
N ASN A 424 6.70 -38.97 -7.55
CA ASN A 424 6.67 -40.44 -7.55
C ASN A 424 5.29 -40.95 -7.09
N SER A 425 4.67 -41.85 -7.86
CA SER A 425 3.33 -42.38 -7.56
C SER A 425 3.25 -43.12 -6.21
N GLN A 426 4.38 -43.62 -5.70
CA GLN A 426 4.48 -44.21 -4.36
C GLN A 426 4.19 -43.17 -3.25
N ASN A 427 4.40 -41.88 -3.52
CA ASN A 427 4.14 -40.78 -2.58
C ASN A 427 2.71 -40.23 -2.64
N ILE A 428 1.76 -40.98 -3.23
CA ILE A 428 0.35 -40.56 -3.34
C ILE A 428 -0.29 -40.23 -2.00
N ASN A 429 0.11 -40.91 -0.93
CA ASN A 429 -0.37 -40.64 0.43
C ASN A 429 -0.03 -39.21 0.89
N CYS A 430 1.13 -38.68 0.46
CA CYS A 430 1.50 -37.29 0.75
C CYS A 430 0.60 -36.30 -0.01
N LEU A 431 0.30 -36.57 -1.29
CA LEU A 431 -0.62 -35.72 -2.07
C LEU A 431 -1.99 -35.58 -1.40
N VAL A 432 -2.53 -36.70 -0.92
CA VAL A 432 -3.83 -36.74 -0.22
C VAL A 432 -3.75 -36.05 1.15
N ARG A 433 -2.76 -36.45 1.98
CA ARG A 433 -2.59 -35.92 3.35
C ARG A 433 -2.45 -34.40 3.35
N TYR A 434 -1.67 -33.86 2.42
CA TYR A 434 -1.41 -32.43 2.33
C TYR A 434 -2.35 -31.70 1.35
N ARG A 435 -3.36 -32.38 0.80
CA ARG A 435 -4.35 -31.82 -0.13
C ARG A 435 -3.70 -31.07 -1.30
N LEU A 436 -2.66 -31.65 -1.89
CA LEU A 436 -1.92 -31.11 -3.02
C LEU A 436 -2.57 -31.55 -4.33
N THR A 437 -2.57 -30.66 -5.32
CA THR A 437 -3.04 -30.97 -6.67
C THR A 437 -1.84 -31.38 -7.51
N GLN A 438 -1.92 -32.53 -8.19
CA GLN A 438 -0.80 -33.06 -8.99
C GLN A 438 -0.99 -32.79 -10.48
N THR A 439 0.08 -32.44 -11.19
CA THR A 439 0.07 -32.39 -12.66
C THR A 439 0.08 -33.81 -13.24
N VAL A 440 -0.81 -34.12 -14.19
CA VAL A 440 -0.69 -35.33 -15.03
C VAL A 440 0.25 -35.04 -16.20
N LEU A 441 1.30 -35.84 -16.32
CA LEU A 441 2.40 -35.65 -17.28
C LEU A 441 2.16 -36.41 -18.58
N ASP A 442 1.69 -37.65 -18.47
CA ASP A 442 1.37 -38.55 -19.58
C ASP A 442 0.37 -39.63 -19.12
N ASN A 443 -0.07 -40.47 -20.06
CA ASN A 443 -1.02 -41.56 -19.81
C ASN A 443 -0.49 -42.64 -18.86
N ALA A 444 0.80 -43.00 -18.96
CA ALA A 444 1.39 -44.04 -18.12
C ALA A 444 1.46 -43.59 -16.66
N TYR A 445 1.87 -42.34 -16.44
CA TYR A 445 1.89 -41.69 -15.15
C TYR A 445 0.47 -41.52 -14.56
N ALA A 446 -0.52 -41.15 -15.38
CA ALA A 446 -1.92 -41.10 -14.95
C ALA A 446 -2.40 -42.46 -14.42
N ARG A 447 -2.11 -43.55 -15.15
CA ARG A 447 -2.43 -44.92 -14.71
C ARG A 447 -1.70 -45.29 -13.42
N ALA A 448 -0.43 -44.93 -13.29
CA ALA A 448 0.35 -45.19 -12.08
C ALA A 448 -0.21 -44.45 -10.85
N LEU A 449 -0.60 -43.19 -10.98
CA LEU A 449 -1.29 -42.45 -9.93
C LEU A 449 -2.65 -43.09 -9.60
N ASN A 450 -3.42 -43.48 -10.61
CA ASN A 450 -4.72 -44.12 -10.41
C ASN A 450 -4.59 -45.48 -9.70
N ALA A 451 -3.55 -46.26 -9.99
CA ALA A 451 -3.28 -47.55 -9.36
C ALA A 451 -2.98 -47.43 -7.85
N GLY A 452 -2.56 -46.24 -7.37
CA GLY A 452 -2.35 -45.97 -5.95
C GLY A 452 -3.60 -46.02 -5.07
N GLY A 453 -4.80 -46.20 -5.65
CA GLY A 453 -6.03 -46.50 -4.90
C GLY A 453 -6.61 -45.35 -4.08
N LYS A 454 -6.10 -44.12 -4.24
CA LYS A 454 -6.55 -42.93 -3.50
C LYS A 454 -7.05 -41.85 -4.45
N LYS A 455 -8.13 -41.17 -4.06
CA LYS A 455 -8.65 -40.03 -4.81
C LYS A 455 -7.70 -38.83 -4.73
N VAL A 456 -7.17 -38.39 -5.86
CA VAL A 456 -6.25 -37.25 -5.96
C VAL A 456 -6.79 -36.23 -6.94
N ARG A 457 -6.73 -34.95 -6.57
CA ARG A 457 -7.04 -33.85 -7.49
C ARG A 457 -5.87 -33.65 -8.44
N VAL A 458 -6.17 -33.56 -9.72
CA VAL A 458 -5.14 -33.43 -10.75
C VAL A 458 -5.45 -32.34 -11.76
N HIS A 459 -4.40 -31.70 -12.28
CA HIS A 459 -4.49 -30.86 -13.46
C HIS A 459 -3.83 -31.56 -14.64
N LEU A 460 -4.54 -31.72 -15.74
CA LEU A 460 -4.02 -32.34 -16.95
C LEU A 460 -3.16 -31.35 -17.72
N LYS A 461 -1.90 -31.70 -17.97
CA LYS A 461 -1.02 -30.88 -18.81
C LYS A 461 -1.09 -31.33 -20.26
N ILE A 462 -1.34 -30.38 -21.15
CA ILE A 462 -1.37 -30.58 -22.59
C ILE A 462 -0.12 -29.99 -23.21
N ASP A 463 0.58 -30.80 -23.99
CA ASP A 463 1.68 -30.34 -24.82
C ASP A 463 1.16 -29.83 -26.16
N THR A 464 1.31 -28.52 -26.35
CA THR A 464 0.88 -27.79 -27.56
C THR A 464 2.04 -27.41 -28.47
N GLY A 465 3.26 -27.84 -28.12
CA GLY A 465 4.49 -27.54 -28.87
C GLY A 465 5.71 -27.21 -28.01
N MET A 466 5.67 -27.46 -26.69
CA MET A 466 6.84 -27.29 -25.82
C MET A 466 7.68 -28.56 -25.75
N HIS A 467 7.08 -29.74 -26.01
CA HIS A 467 7.79 -31.03 -26.07
C HIS A 467 8.63 -31.33 -24.83
N ARG A 468 8.06 -31.06 -23.63
CA ARG A 468 8.73 -31.29 -22.34
C ARG A 468 7.94 -32.20 -21.41
N LEU A 469 6.71 -31.80 -21.07
CA LEU A 469 5.80 -32.57 -20.22
C LEU A 469 4.38 -32.25 -20.70
N GLY A 470 3.49 -33.24 -20.58
CA GLY A 470 2.10 -33.14 -21.00
C GLY A 470 1.80 -34.09 -22.15
N ILE A 471 0.53 -34.43 -22.29
CA ILE A 471 0.06 -35.28 -23.39
C ILE A 471 -0.02 -34.44 -24.65
N ALA A 472 0.48 -34.98 -25.76
CA ALA A 472 0.39 -34.33 -27.06
C ALA A 472 -1.07 -33.96 -27.36
N TYR A 473 -1.32 -32.70 -27.77
CA TYR A 473 -2.67 -32.23 -28.06
C TYR A 473 -3.43 -33.06 -29.11
N LYS A 474 -2.71 -33.81 -29.95
CA LYS A 474 -3.29 -34.73 -30.96
C LYS A 474 -3.76 -36.06 -30.38
N ASP A 475 -3.25 -36.48 -29.23
CA ASP A 475 -3.63 -37.73 -28.57
C ASP A 475 -4.94 -37.55 -27.78
N LEU A 476 -6.03 -37.28 -28.51
CA LEU A 476 -7.35 -37.05 -27.94
C LEU A 476 -7.88 -38.29 -27.20
N ALA A 477 -7.55 -39.48 -27.68
CA ALA A 477 -7.92 -40.74 -27.04
C ALA A 477 -7.21 -40.92 -25.70
N GLY A 478 -5.91 -40.64 -25.62
CA GLY A 478 -5.17 -40.64 -24.36
C GLY A 478 -5.70 -39.60 -23.38
N ILE A 479 -5.94 -38.37 -23.85
CA ILE A 479 -6.55 -37.29 -23.06
C ILE A 479 -7.90 -37.74 -22.48
N GLU A 480 -8.80 -38.29 -23.30
CA GLU A 480 -10.11 -38.82 -22.89
C GLU A 480 -9.96 -39.95 -21.87
N SER A 481 -8.99 -40.85 -22.05
CA SER A 481 -8.77 -42.00 -21.16
C SER A 481 -8.53 -41.61 -19.70
N ILE A 482 -7.93 -40.44 -19.45
CA ILE A 482 -7.64 -39.97 -18.08
C ILE A 482 -8.90 -39.62 -17.31
N PHE A 483 -9.94 -39.10 -17.99
CA PHE A 483 -11.21 -38.77 -17.35
C PHE A 483 -11.96 -40.01 -16.87
N ASN A 484 -11.62 -41.19 -17.40
CA ASN A 484 -12.19 -42.47 -16.99
C ASN A 484 -11.43 -43.13 -15.82
N LEU A 485 -10.34 -42.53 -15.33
CA LEU A 485 -9.57 -43.06 -14.20
C LEU A 485 -10.24 -42.70 -12.86
N LYS A 486 -10.91 -43.69 -12.26
CA LYS A 486 -11.76 -43.54 -11.05
C LYS A 486 -11.11 -42.85 -9.84
N ASN A 487 -9.80 -42.89 -9.70
CA ASN A 487 -9.07 -42.30 -8.58
C ASN A 487 -8.50 -40.90 -8.90
N LEU A 488 -8.60 -40.43 -10.15
CA LEU A 488 -8.15 -39.10 -10.54
C LEU A 488 -9.35 -38.16 -10.68
N ILE A 489 -9.34 -37.08 -9.91
CA ILE A 489 -10.34 -36.02 -10.00
C ILE A 489 -9.72 -34.90 -10.81
N VAL A 490 -10.02 -34.83 -12.10
CA VAL A 490 -9.51 -33.76 -12.98
C VAL A 490 -10.18 -32.44 -12.60
N THR A 491 -9.43 -31.52 -11.99
CA THR A 491 -9.94 -30.20 -11.56
C THR A 491 -9.46 -29.04 -12.43
N GLY A 492 -8.60 -29.31 -13.41
CA GLY A 492 -8.07 -28.32 -14.33
C GLY A 492 -7.33 -28.93 -15.51
N VAL A 493 -7.16 -28.12 -16.55
CA VAL A 493 -6.41 -28.45 -17.76
C VAL A 493 -5.53 -27.27 -18.11
N PHE A 494 -4.26 -27.52 -18.45
CA PHE A 494 -3.32 -26.44 -18.70
C PHE A 494 -2.24 -26.73 -19.72
N SER A 495 -1.67 -25.67 -20.27
CA SER A 495 -0.49 -25.74 -21.12
C SER A 495 0.51 -24.62 -20.80
N HIS A 496 1.65 -24.59 -21.48
CA HIS A 496 2.72 -23.60 -21.26
C HIS A 496 3.21 -23.05 -22.60
N LEU A 497 3.17 -21.72 -22.75
CA LEU A 497 3.62 -21.03 -23.95
C LEU A 497 5.14 -20.98 -24.02
N CYS A 498 5.73 -21.22 -25.19
CA CYS A 498 7.18 -21.30 -25.36
C CYS A 498 7.85 -19.94 -25.43
N VAL A 499 7.28 -19.03 -26.22
CA VAL A 499 7.93 -17.77 -26.63
C VAL A 499 7.03 -16.56 -26.39
N SER A 500 6.15 -16.64 -25.38
CA SER A 500 5.22 -15.55 -25.04
C SER A 500 5.91 -14.25 -24.58
N ASP A 501 7.20 -14.33 -24.27
CA ASP A 501 8.09 -13.23 -23.90
C ASP A 501 8.65 -12.43 -25.10
N SER A 502 8.51 -12.95 -26.32
CA SER A 502 8.89 -12.28 -27.56
C SER A 502 7.69 -11.72 -28.31
N LEU A 503 7.91 -10.61 -29.03
CA LEU A 503 6.92 -9.95 -29.89
C LEU A 503 7.29 -10.01 -31.39
N THR A 504 8.28 -10.82 -31.76
CA THR A 504 8.57 -11.09 -33.18
C THR A 504 7.38 -11.79 -33.85
N GLU A 505 7.18 -11.57 -35.15
CA GLU A 505 6.03 -12.15 -35.88
C GLU A 505 6.00 -13.68 -35.78
N GLU A 506 7.15 -14.33 -35.90
CA GLU A 506 7.30 -15.78 -35.73
C GLU A 506 6.89 -16.22 -34.33
N ALA A 507 7.36 -15.54 -33.28
CA ALA A 507 7.02 -15.88 -31.90
C ALA A 507 5.53 -15.68 -31.61
N VAL A 508 4.94 -14.61 -32.15
CA VAL A 508 3.51 -14.34 -32.03
C VAL A 508 2.69 -15.41 -32.74
N SER A 509 3.07 -15.77 -33.97
CA SER A 509 2.42 -16.82 -34.78
C SER A 509 2.49 -18.18 -34.07
N PHE A 510 3.65 -18.56 -33.55
CA PHE A 510 3.82 -19.80 -32.82
C PHE A 510 3.00 -19.83 -31.53
N THR A 511 3.01 -18.74 -30.75
CA THR A 511 2.22 -18.63 -29.52
C THR A 511 0.72 -18.74 -29.81
N ASN A 512 0.22 -18.10 -30.86
CA ASN A 512 -1.17 -18.22 -31.29
C ASN A 512 -1.51 -19.65 -31.72
N THR A 513 -0.59 -20.33 -32.40
CA THR A 513 -0.75 -21.75 -32.76
C THR A 513 -0.88 -22.63 -31.51
N GLN A 514 -0.07 -22.41 -30.46
CA GLN A 514 -0.20 -23.13 -29.20
C GLN A 514 -1.56 -22.89 -28.54
N VAL A 515 -2.04 -21.65 -28.53
CA VAL A 515 -3.35 -21.28 -27.99
C VAL A 515 -4.48 -21.97 -28.76
N LYS A 516 -4.42 -21.99 -30.10
CA LYS A 516 -5.41 -22.67 -30.96
C LYS A 516 -5.48 -24.16 -30.65
N ARG A 517 -4.34 -24.85 -30.64
CA ARG A 517 -4.24 -26.27 -30.29
C ARG A 517 -4.79 -26.58 -28.91
N PHE A 518 -4.56 -25.68 -27.95
CA PHE A 518 -5.11 -25.82 -26.62
C PHE A 518 -6.64 -25.73 -26.61
N HIS A 519 -7.21 -24.73 -27.31
CA HIS A 519 -8.66 -24.61 -27.45
C HIS A 519 -9.29 -25.79 -28.18
N GLU A 520 -8.62 -26.40 -29.17
CA GLU A 520 -9.09 -27.62 -29.84
C GLU A 520 -9.29 -28.76 -28.84
N VAL A 521 -8.35 -28.97 -27.92
CA VAL A 521 -8.46 -29.98 -26.86
C VAL A 521 -9.60 -29.67 -25.89
N ILE A 522 -9.75 -28.40 -25.47
CA ILE A 522 -10.85 -27.99 -24.59
C ILE A 522 -12.21 -28.23 -25.28
N GLY A 523 -12.35 -27.81 -26.54
CA GLY A 523 -13.58 -28.02 -27.30
C GLY A 523 -13.89 -29.50 -27.56
N PHE A 524 -12.86 -30.34 -27.70
CA PHE A 524 -13.04 -31.80 -27.75
C PHE A 524 -13.60 -32.34 -26.42
N LEU A 525 -13.04 -31.94 -25.29
CA LEU A 525 -13.51 -32.38 -23.96
C LEU A 525 -14.95 -31.95 -23.70
N GLU A 526 -15.30 -30.72 -24.04
CA GLU A 526 -16.66 -30.19 -23.91
C GLU A 526 -17.67 -30.96 -24.77
N LYS A 527 -17.33 -31.25 -26.04
CA LYS A 527 -18.18 -32.06 -26.93
C LYS A 527 -18.42 -33.48 -26.42
N LYS A 528 -17.46 -34.03 -25.69
CA LYS A 528 -17.54 -35.35 -25.04
C LYS A 528 -18.27 -35.32 -23.69
N GLY A 529 -18.67 -34.15 -23.21
CA GLY A 529 -19.36 -33.98 -21.93
C GLY A 529 -18.44 -33.96 -20.71
N TYR A 530 -17.12 -33.85 -20.89
CA TYR A 530 -16.18 -33.72 -19.77
C TYR A 530 -16.02 -32.26 -19.34
N SER A 531 -15.93 -32.02 -18.03
CA SER A 531 -15.55 -30.70 -17.52
C SER A 531 -14.04 -30.54 -17.49
N ALA A 532 -13.51 -29.58 -18.24
CA ALA A 532 -12.09 -29.22 -18.20
C ALA A 532 -11.67 -28.48 -16.90
N GLY A 533 -12.63 -28.18 -16.00
CA GLY A 533 -12.40 -27.51 -14.74
C GLY A 533 -11.72 -26.14 -14.91
N LYS A 534 -10.66 -25.91 -14.14
CA LYS A 534 -9.91 -24.65 -14.15
C LYS A 534 -8.87 -24.66 -15.27
N ILE A 535 -9.18 -23.96 -16.34
CA ILE A 535 -8.32 -23.85 -17.52
C ILE A 535 -7.26 -22.77 -17.27
N HIS A 536 -6.01 -23.00 -17.69
CA HIS A 536 -4.96 -21.97 -17.62
C HIS A 536 -3.81 -22.17 -18.60
N ILE A 537 -3.36 -21.12 -19.30
CA ILE A 537 -2.18 -21.22 -20.20
C ILE A 537 -1.11 -20.16 -19.93
N GLN A 538 -1.53 -18.97 -19.46
CA GLN A 538 -0.66 -17.82 -19.30
C GLN A 538 0.32 -18.01 -18.15
N SER A 539 1.60 -17.75 -18.43
CA SER A 539 2.63 -17.45 -17.44
C SER A 539 2.80 -15.91 -17.33
N SER A 540 3.86 -15.41 -16.68
CA SER A 540 4.17 -13.97 -16.57
C SER A 540 3.99 -13.17 -17.87
N TYR A 541 4.65 -13.59 -18.96
CA TYR A 541 4.57 -12.89 -20.24
C TYR A 541 3.26 -13.16 -21.00
N GLY A 542 2.57 -14.25 -20.69
CA GLY A 542 1.19 -14.46 -21.16
C GLY A 542 0.23 -13.41 -20.61
N VAL A 543 0.44 -12.95 -19.37
CA VAL A 543 -0.32 -11.84 -18.78
C VAL A 543 0.02 -10.52 -19.47
N LEU A 544 1.31 -10.24 -19.69
CA LEU A 544 1.76 -8.95 -20.23
C LEU A 544 1.54 -8.78 -21.74
N ASN A 545 1.71 -9.84 -22.52
CA ASN A 545 1.65 -9.79 -24.00
C ASN A 545 0.35 -10.36 -24.59
N TYR A 546 -0.39 -11.18 -23.84
CA TYR A 546 -1.64 -11.81 -24.29
C TYR A 546 -2.78 -11.62 -23.28
N PRO A 547 -3.09 -10.40 -22.84
CA PRO A 547 -4.07 -10.12 -21.79
C PRO A 547 -5.51 -10.47 -22.17
N ALA A 548 -5.81 -10.55 -23.47
CA ALA A 548 -7.13 -10.90 -23.99
C ALA A 548 -7.50 -12.38 -23.75
N LEU A 549 -6.52 -13.24 -23.45
CA LEU A 549 -6.79 -14.63 -23.12
C LEU A 549 -7.55 -14.72 -21.80
N SER A 550 -8.76 -15.28 -21.86
CA SER A 550 -9.64 -15.41 -20.70
C SER A 550 -9.72 -16.85 -20.23
N PHE A 551 -9.02 -17.13 -19.13
CA PHE A 551 -8.94 -18.45 -18.50
C PHE A 551 -9.20 -18.35 -16.99
N ALA A 552 -9.30 -19.48 -16.29
CA ALA A 552 -9.56 -19.49 -14.84
C ALA A 552 -8.35 -19.04 -14.01
N TYR A 553 -7.13 -19.38 -14.46
CA TYR A 553 -5.90 -18.91 -13.83
C TYR A 553 -4.89 -18.30 -14.80
N ALA A 554 -4.16 -17.30 -14.32
CA ALA A 554 -2.90 -16.84 -14.88
C ALA A 554 -1.74 -17.09 -13.89
N ARG A 555 -0.69 -17.78 -14.33
CA ARG A 555 0.43 -18.22 -13.48
C ARG A 555 1.56 -17.20 -13.46
N ALA A 556 1.51 -16.26 -12.52
CA ALA A 556 2.55 -15.24 -12.41
C ALA A 556 3.74 -15.74 -11.59
N GLY A 557 4.92 -15.77 -12.22
CA GLY A 557 6.22 -16.00 -11.57
C GLY A 557 7.00 -14.70 -11.49
N ILE A 558 7.99 -14.52 -12.38
CA ILE A 558 8.95 -13.41 -12.32
C ILE A 558 8.32 -12.00 -12.14
N VAL A 559 7.22 -11.70 -12.84
CA VAL A 559 6.53 -10.39 -12.76
C VAL A 559 5.84 -10.13 -11.43
N LEU A 560 5.51 -11.18 -10.66
CA LEU A 560 4.99 -11.04 -9.30
C LEU A 560 6.06 -10.43 -8.37
N TYR A 561 7.33 -10.72 -8.65
CA TYR A 561 8.49 -10.25 -7.89
C TYR A 561 9.04 -8.92 -8.41
N GLY A 562 8.34 -8.28 -9.36
CA GLY A 562 8.63 -6.90 -9.76
C GLY A 562 9.67 -6.74 -10.85
N VAL A 563 10.07 -7.84 -11.48
CA VAL A 563 11.18 -7.88 -12.44
C VAL A 563 10.78 -8.66 -13.70
N LEU A 564 11.49 -8.41 -14.79
CA LEU A 564 11.37 -9.14 -16.05
C LEU A 564 12.47 -10.20 -16.17
N SER A 565 12.24 -11.26 -16.94
CA SER A 565 13.26 -12.28 -17.22
C SER A 565 14.46 -11.71 -17.99
N ARG A 566 14.19 -10.73 -18.86
CA ARG A 566 15.13 -9.95 -19.69
C ARG A 566 14.58 -8.53 -19.83
N SER A 567 15.45 -7.54 -19.97
CA SER A 567 15.02 -6.18 -20.29
C SER A 567 14.35 -6.19 -21.66
N GLY A 568 13.23 -5.49 -21.77
CA GLY A 568 12.47 -5.46 -23.01
C GLY A 568 11.11 -4.81 -22.85
N LYS A 569 10.45 -4.58 -23.98
CA LYS A 569 9.10 -4.04 -24.02
C LYS A 569 8.09 -5.18 -24.05
N THR A 570 6.99 -4.99 -23.34
CA THR A 570 5.80 -5.84 -23.38
C THR A 570 4.59 -5.02 -23.82
N ARG A 571 3.51 -5.67 -24.26
CA ARG A 571 2.32 -4.97 -24.75
C ARG A 571 1.63 -4.16 -23.65
N ILE A 572 1.53 -4.72 -22.45
CA ILE A 572 1.09 -3.99 -21.25
C ILE A 572 2.30 -3.64 -20.40
N GLN A 573 2.46 -2.35 -20.12
CA GLN A 573 3.39 -1.89 -19.10
C GLN A 573 2.69 -1.73 -17.75
N LEU A 574 3.11 -2.55 -16.79
CA LEU A 574 2.68 -2.44 -15.41
C LEU A 574 3.73 -1.69 -14.59
N ASP A 575 3.26 -0.89 -13.63
CA ASP A 575 4.11 -0.30 -12.59
C ASP A 575 4.50 -1.38 -11.57
N LEU A 576 5.46 -2.22 -11.94
CA LEU A 576 5.98 -3.30 -11.10
C LEU A 576 7.17 -2.80 -10.27
N GLN A 577 7.17 -3.16 -9.00
CA GLN A 577 8.18 -2.75 -8.02
C GLN A 577 9.05 -3.94 -7.63
N PRO A 578 10.39 -3.88 -7.78
CA PRO A 578 11.29 -4.96 -7.36
C PRO A 578 11.06 -5.33 -5.89
N VAL A 579 10.86 -6.63 -5.64
CA VAL A 579 10.56 -7.12 -4.28
C VAL A 579 11.83 -7.40 -3.47
N LEU A 580 12.97 -7.64 -4.12
CA LEU A 580 14.18 -8.10 -3.46
C LEU A 580 15.34 -7.11 -3.63
N ALA A 581 16.11 -6.94 -2.54
CA ALA A 581 17.42 -6.29 -2.56
C ALA A 581 18.45 -7.22 -1.91
N VAL A 582 19.65 -7.33 -2.48
CA VAL A 582 20.78 -8.10 -1.92
C VAL A 582 21.80 -7.14 -1.36
N LYS A 583 22.16 -7.35 -0.10
CA LYS A 583 23.09 -6.50 0.64
C LYS A 583 24.14 -7.32 1.38
N ALA A 584 25.27 -6.70 1.65
CA ALA A 584 26.36 -7.26 2.43
C ALA A 584 27.15 -6.16 3.16
N ARG A 585 27.99 -6.55 4.12
CA ARG A 585 28.83 -5.63 4.86
C ARG A 585 30.26 -5.59 4.33
N ILE A 586 30.90 -4.45 4.54
CA ILE A 586 32.36 -4.34 4.42
C ILE A 586 32.99 -5.02 5.65
N ALA A 587 33.87 -5.98 5.42
CA ALA A 587 34.68 -6.60 6.47
C ALA A 587 35.91 -5.76 6.82
N CYS A 588 36.60 -5.24 5.80
CA CYS A 588 37.79 -4.44 5.99
C CYS A 588 38.01 -3.47 4.81
N VAL A 589 38.68 -2.37 5.11
CA VAL A 589 39.13 -1.35 4.15
C VAL A 589 40.65 -1.26 4.27
N LYS A 590 41.35 -1.21 3.15
CA LYS A 590 42.82 -1.11 3.10
C LYS A 590 43.29 -0.31 1.90
N GLN A 591 44.47 0.28 2.04
CA GLN A 591 45.20 0.91 0.94
C GLN A 591 46.06 -0.12 0.22
N ILE A 592 46.15 0.00 -1.10
CA ILE A 592 47.10 -0.73 -1.94
C ILE A 592 47.88 0.28 -2.80
N THR A 593 49.15 0.01 -3.06
CA THR A 593 50.01 0.87 -3.87
C THR A 593 49.97 0.49 -5.34
N ALA A 594 50.31 1.42 -6.22
CA ALA A 594 50.48 1.15 -7.65
C ALA A 594 51.40 -0.09 -7.88
N GLY A 595 50.95 -1.02 -8.72
CA GLY A 595 51.64 -2.28 -9.03
C GLY A 595 51.21 -3.49 -8.19
N GLU A 596 50.44 -3.31 -7.10
CA GLU A 596 49.89 -4.43 -6.33
C GLU A 596 48.69 -5.08 -7.03
N SER A 597 48.55 -6.40 -6.91
CA SER A 597 47.45 -7.17 -7.51
C SER A 597 46.37 -7.56 -6.50
N VAL A 598 45.14 -7.72 -6.98
CA VAL A 598 43.97 -8.05 -6.16
C VAL A 598 43.34 -9.38 -6.57
N SER A 599 42.99 -10.21 -5.58
CA SER A 599 42.29 -11.49 -5.72
C SER A 599 43.07 -12.58 -6.49
N TYR A 600 42.42 -13.72 -6.72
CA TYR A 600 43.00 -14.88 -7.40
C TYR A 600 43.38 -14.56 -8.85
N GLY A 601 44.45 -15.20 -9.33
CA GLY A 601 44.89 -15.09 -10.72
C GLY A 601 45.59 -13.78 -11.08
N LYS A 602 45.64 -12.79 -10.17
CA LYS A 602 46.22 -11.46 -10.40
C LYS A 602 45.63 -10.77 -11.64
N GLU A 603 44.34 -10.96 -11.89
CA GLU A 603 43.65 -10.37 -13.04
C GLU A 603 43.46 -8.86 -12.93
N PHE A 604 43.52 -8.33 -11.71
CA PHE A 604 43.54 -6.90 -11.45
C PHE A 604 44.86 -6.50 -10.81
N THR A 605 45.49 -5.45 -11.37
CA THR A 605 46.69 -4.80 -10.83
C THR A 605 46.43 -3.29 -10.76
N ALA A 606 46.66 -2.70 -9.59
CA ALA A 606 46.43 -1.29 -9.33
C ALA A 606 47.37 -0.43 -10.19
N LYS A 607 46.82 0.56 -10.89
CA LYS A 607 47.59 1.49 -11.74
C LYS A 607 48.07 2.73 -10.97
N THR A 608 47.39 3.04 -9.88
CA THR A 608 47.69 4.11 -8.95
C THR A 608 47.54 3.57 -7.53
N ASP A 609 47.87 4.36 -6.53
CA ASP A 609 47.48 4.05 -5.17
C ASP A 609 45.94 4.09 -5.07
N MET A 610 45.36 3.10 -4.38
CA MET A 610 43.91 2.87 -4.35
C MET A 610 43.45 2.43 -2.97
N THR A 611 42.23 2.82 -2.61
CA THR A 611 41.53 2.31 -1.42
C THR A 611 40.55 1.23 -1.84
N ILE A 612 40.66 0.05 -1.24
CA ILE A 612 39.83 -1.11 -1.57
C ILE A 612 39.10 -1.63 -0.33
N ALA A 613 37.90 -2.17 -0.53
CA ALA A 613 37.09 -2.77 0.52
C ALA A 613 36.75 -4.23 0.21
N THR A 614 36.83 -5.08 1.23
CA THR A 614 36.40 -6.49 1.13
C THR A 614 34.96 -6.62 1.59
N VAL A 615 34.09 -7.14 0.73
CA VAL A 615 32.65 -7.33 0.99
C VAL A 615 32.37 -8.79 1.28
N THR A 616 31.60 -9.08 2.33
CA THR A 616 31.40 -10.43 2.87
C THR A 616 30.36 -11.28 2.11
N ILE A 617 30.38 -11.24 0.78
CA ILE A 617 29.48 -12.02 -0.07
C ILE A 617 30.22 -12.51 -1.32
N GLY A 618 29.94 -13.75 -1.74
CA GLY A 618 30.58 -14.37 -2.90
C GLY A 618 29.65 -15.30 -3.67
N TYR A 619 30.22 -16.14 -4.54
CA TYR A 619 29.42 -16.99 -5.43
C TYR A 619 28.65 -18.11 -4.73
N ALA A 620 29.08 -18.56 -3.54
CA ALA A 620 28.29 -19.51 -2.73
C ALA A 620 27.00 -18.88 -2.18
N ASP A 621 26.94 -17.55 -2.11
CA ASP A 621 25.73 -16.81 -1.75
C ASP A 621 24.82 -16.51 -2.96
N GLY A 622 25.25 -16.89 -4.16
CA GLY A 622 24.49 -16.77 -5.41
C GLY A 622 24.87 -15.59 -6.29
N ILE A 623 25.96 -14.88 -6.00
CA ILE A 623 26.52 -13.86 -6.91
C ILE A 623 27.26 -14.57 -8.05
N PRO A 624 26.92 -14.34 -9.34
CA PRO A 624 27.63 -14.99 -10.43
C PRO A 624 29.12 -14.67 -10.43
N SER A 625 29.99 -15.68 -10.51
CA SER A 625 31.44 -15.48 -10.47
C SER A 625 31.95 -14.67 -11.66
N ASN A 626 31.31 -14.80 -12.82
CA ASN A 626 31.62 -14.03 -14.03
C ASN A 626 31.12 -12.59 -13.99
N TYR A 627 30.46 -12.14 -12.91
CA TYR A 627 30.00 -10.76 -12.80
C TYR A 627 31.18 -9.78 -12.78
N SER A 628 32.30 -10.11 -12.11
CA SER A 628 33.51 -9.27 -12.09
C SER A 628 34.09 -8.99 -13.48
N GLU A 629 34.01 -9.96 -14.39
CA GLU A 629 34.51 -9.84 -15.77
C GLU A 629 33.64 -8.91 -16.64
N ALA A 630 32.40 -8.62 -16.21
CA ALA A 630 31.40 -7.86 -16.96
C ALA A 630 31.30 -6.38 -16.54
N GLY A 631 32.36 -5.81 -15.93
CA GLY A 631 32.34 -4.43 -15.44
C GLY A 631 31.30 -4.23 -14.32
N ALA A 632 31.29 -5.16 -13.36
CA ALA A 632 30.36 -5.13 -12.25
C ALA A 632 30.59 -3.95 -11.31
N HIS A 633 29.49 -3.47 -10.75
CA HIS A 633 29.49 -2.43 -9.72
C HIS A 633 28.57 -2.84 -8.58
N VAL A 634 28.82 -2.30 -7.41
CA VAL A 634 27.89 -2.30 -6.27
C VAL A 634 27.57 -0.86 -5.88
N LEU A 635 26.60 -0.67 -4.99
CA LEU A 635 26.31 0.64 -4.41
C LEU A 635 26.81 0.72 -2.97
N LEU A 636 27.49 1.82 -2.66
CA LEU A 636 27.93 2.18 -1.31
C LEU A 636 27.78 3.69 -1.15
N HIS A 637 27.09 4.14 -0.10
CA HIS A 637 26.84 5.57 0.17
C HIS A 637 26.25 6.31 -1.03
N SER A 638 25.29 5.69 -1.73
CA SER A 638 24.65 6.23 -2.95
C SER A 638 25.59 6.44 -4.15
N GLN A 639 26.78 5.82 -4.13
CA GLN A 639 27.75 5.87 -5.21
C GLN A 639 28.04 4.47 -5.75
N ARG A 640 28.43 4.37 -7.03
CA ARG A 640 28.85 3.10 -7.64
C ARG A 640 30.31 2.82 -7.31
N ALA A 641 30.58 1.61 -6.79
CA ALA A 641 31.92 1.09 -6.53
C ALA A 641 32.18 -0.11 -7.45
N PRO A 642 33.21 -0.07 -8.32
CA PRO A 642 33.56 -1.20 -9.19
C PRO A 642 33.97 -2.44 -8.39
N ILE A 643 33.58 -3.63 -8.85
CA ILE A 643 34.15 -4.89 -8.35
C ILE A 643 35.47 -5.13 -9.06
N ILE A 644 36.54 -5.39 -8.29
CA ILE A 644 37.90 -5.58 -8.82
C ILE A 644 38.44 -6.98 -8.48
N GLY A 645 39.14 -7.58 -9.44
CA GLY A 645 39.60 -8.97 -9.36
C GLY A 645 38.46 -9.99 -9.35
N ARG A 646 38.80 -11.27 -9.19
CA ARG A 646 37.82 -12.37 -9.17
C ARG A 646 36.91 -12.34 -7.94
N ILE A 647 35.64 -12.65 -8.13
CA ILE A 647 34.70 -12.95 -7.04
C ILE A 647 35.05 -14.33 -6.45
N CYS A 648 35.26 -14.39 -5.14
CA CYS A 648 35.59 -15.60 -4.41
C CYS A 648 34.31 -16.30 -3.91
N MET A 649 34.48 -17.46 -3.24
CA MET A 649 33.36 -18.25 -2.71
C MET A 649 32.48 -17.44 -1.75
N ASP A 650 33.13 -16.66 -0.88
CA ASP A 650 32.48 -16.02 0.27
C ASP A 650 32.65 -14.49 0.31
N GLN A 651 33.47 -13.93 -0.59
CA GLN A 651 33.83 -12.52 -0.58
C GLN A 651 34.12 -11.97 -1.98
N LEU A 652 34.03 -10.66 -2.12
CA LEU A 652 34.43 -9.90 -3.30
C LEU A 652 35.12 -8.61 -2.89
N ILE A 653 35.91 -8.01 -3.78
CA ILE A 653 36.65 -6.79 -3.51
C ILE A 653 36.07 -5.66 -4.36
N ILE A 654 35.91 -4.48 -3.77
CA ILE A 654 35.44 -3.28 -4.44
C ILE A 654 36.45 -2.14 -4.33
N ASP A 655 36.52 -1.32 -5.37
CA ASP A 655 37.27 -0.07 -5.37
C ASP A 655 36.42 1.04 -4.74
N VAL A 656 36.95 1.62 -3.66
CA VAL A 656 36.32 2.71 -2.88
C VAL A 656 37.22 3.94 -2.80
N THR A 657 38.17 4.08 -3.73
CA THR A 657 39.14 5.19 -3.76
C THR A 657 38.44 6.57 -3.81
N HIS A 658 37.26 6.67 -4.42
CA HIS A 658 36.45 7.90 -4.49
C HIS A 658 35.37 8.00 -3.39
N ILE A 659 35.37 7.10 -2.41
CA ILE A 659 34.36 7.02 -1.35
C ILE A 659 35.06 7.11 0.02
N ASP A 660 35.43 8.33 0.41
CA ASP A 660 36.27 8.61 1.61
C ASP A 660 35.67 8.12 2.94
N GLU A 661 34.34 7.96 3.02
CA GLU A 661 33.64 7.54 4.23
C GLU A 661 33.53 6.02 4.41
N ALA A 662 34.04 5.23 3.46
CA ALA A 662 33.92 3.77 3.49
C ALA A 662 34.64 3.17 4.70
N LYS A 663 33.93 2.39 5.52
CA LYS A 663 34.47 1.74 6.72
C LYS A 663 33.89 0.34 6.92
N PRO A 664 34.51 -0.49 7.78
CA PRO A 664 33.92 -1.76 8.20
C PRO A 664 32.48 -1.59 8.70
N ASP A 665 31.67 -2.63 8.48
CA ASP A 665 30.24 -2.71 8.74
C ASP A 665 29.32 -1.85 7.86
N ASP A 666 29.85 -0.98 7.01
CA ASP A 666 29.02 -0.26 6.03
C ASP A 666 28.29 -1.24 5.11
N VAL A 667 27.09 -0.85 4.71
CA VAL A 667 26.18 -1.70 3.94
C VAL A 667 26.36 -1.44 2.46
N VAL A 668 26.84 -2.45 1.76
CA VAL A 668 26.96 -2.51 0.30
C VAL A 668 25.68 -3.11 -0.28
N THR A 669 25.10 -2.44 -1.27
CA THR A 669 23.93 -2.94 -2.02
C THR A 669 24.38 -3.50 -3.37
N LEU A 670 24.24 -4.81 -3.55
CA LEU A 670 24.60 -5.52 -4.78
C LEU A 670 23.45 -5.52 -5.79
N ILE A 671 22.22 -5.64 -5.30
CA ILE A 671 20.99 -5.57 -6.07
C ILE A 671 20.01 -4.74 -5.24
N GLY A 672 19.36 -3.74 -5.85
CA GLY A 672 18.41 -2.86 -5.18
C GLY A 672 18.81 -1.38 -5.31
N THR A 673 18.35 -0.58 -4.35
CA THR A 673 18.49 0.88 -4.37
C THR A 673 19.21 1.37 -3.13
N ASP A 674 20.20 2.25 -3.35
CA ASP A 674 20.89 3.01 -2.32
C ASP A 674 20.91 4.50 -2.73
N GLY A 675 20.32 5.35 -1.89
CA GLY A 675 19.99 6.73 -2.21
C GLY A 675 19.27 6.89 -3.56
N ASN A 676 19.91 7.62 -4.48
CA ASN A 676 19.38 7.90 -5.83
C ASN A 676 19.82 6.87 -6.88
N GLU A 677 20.72 5.95 -6.54
CA GLU A 677 21.24 4.94 -7.45
C GLU A 677 20.50 3.60 -7.32
N GLN A 678 20.42 2.86 -8.41
CA GLN A 678 19.79 1.55 -8.45
C GLN A 678 20.57 0.57 -9.32
N ILE A 679 20.71 -0.66 -8.83
CA ILE A 679 21.17 -1.83 -9.60
C ILE A 679 20.01 -2.81 -9.69
N ARG A 680 19.57 -3.08 -10.91
CA ARG A 680 18.43 -3.96 -11.17
C ARG A 680 18.88 -5.41 -11.38
N CYS A 681 18.03 -6.38 -11.02
CA CYS A 681 18.31 -7.78 -11.28
C CYS A 681 18.49 -8.06 -12.79
N GLU A 682 17.72 -7.39 -13.64
CA GLU A 682 17.81 -7.53 -15.09
C GLU A 682 19.19 -7.10 -15.62
N GLU A 683 19.75 -6.01 -15.09
CA GLU A 683 21.08 -5.50 -15.45
C GLU A 683 22.17 -6.53 -15.09
N VAL A 684 22.11 -7.07 -13.86
CA VAL A 684 23.09 -8.06 -13.39
C VAL A 684 23.00 -9.34 -14.22
N ALA A 685 21.79 -9.83 -14.48
CA ALA A 685 21.56 -11.04 -15.26
C ALA A 685 22.09 -10.90 -16.70
N GLU A 686 21.80 -9.78 -17.37
CA GLU A 686 22.27 -9.49 -18.72
C GLU A 686 23.79 -9.43 -18.81
N LYS A 687 24.44 -8.72 -17.88
CA LYS A 687 25.91 -8.66 -17.79
C LYS A 687 26.55 -10.03 -17.61
N CYS A 688 25.89 -10.93 -16.87
CA CYS A 688 26.38 -12.28 -16.63
C CYS A 688 25.98 -13.30 -17.73
N GLY A 689 25.26 -12.88 -18.78
CA GLY A 689 24.81 -13.77 -19.85
C GLY A 689 23.69 -14.74 -19.44
N ILE A 690 22.96 -14.45 -18.36
CA ILE A 690 21.88 -15.29 -17.82
C ILE A 690 20.55 -14.53 -17.81
N ILE A 691 19.47 -15.18 -17.38
CA ILE A 691 18.16 -14.55 -17.18
C ILE A 691 17.90 -14.27 -15.69
N THR A 692 17.06 -13.26 -15.41
CA THR A 692 16.72 -12.86 -14.03
C THR A 692 16.17 -14.01 -13.19
N ASN A 693 15.44 -14.94 -13.81
CA ASN A 693 14.94 -16.14 -13.15
C ASN A 693 16.06 -16.99 -12.57
N GLU A 694 17.15 -17.16 -13.32
CA GLU A 694 18.31 -17.94 -12.90
C GLU A 694 19.04 -17.22 -11.76
N LEU A 695 19.35 -15.92 -11.94
CA LEU A 695 20.00 -15.10 -10.92
C LEU A 695 19.28 -15.20 -9.57
N LEU A 696 17.98 -14.98 -9.56
CA LEU A 696 17.19 -14.95 -8.31
C LEU A 696 16.98 -16.34 -7.71
N SER A 697 16.70 -17.36 -8.52
CA SER A 697 16.49 -18.72 -8.03
C SER A 697 17.77 -19.39 -7.51
N ARG A 698 18.95 -18.87 -7.88
CA ARG A 698 20.26 -19.36 -7.43
C ARG A 698 20.81 -18.64 -6.21
N LEU A 699 20.10 -17.67 -5.63
CA LEU A 699 20.50 -17.05 -4.37
C LEU A 699 20.68 -18.10 -3.28
N GLY A 700 21.90 -18.24 -2.75
CA GLY A 700 22.32 -19.34 -1.89
C GLY A 700 21.53 -19.42 -0.59
N CYS A 701 21.40 -20.61 -0.02
CA CYS A 701 20.65 -20.83 1.22
C CYS A 701 21.26 -20.14 2.44
N ARG A 702 22.57 -19.84 2.39
CA ARG A 702 23.31 -19.12 3.45
C ARG A 702 22.95 -17.63 3.53
N LEU A 703 22.33 -17.08 2.49
CA LEU A 703 21.87 -15.70 2.46
C LEU A 703 20.55 -15.58 3.24
N ASN A 704 20.55 -14.87 4.36
CA ASN A 704 19.33 -14.71 5.16
C ASN A 704 18.29 -13.88 4.41
N ARG A 705 17.01 -14.23 4.54
CA ARG A 705 15.89 -13.49 3.95
C ARG A 705 15.18 -12.71 5.03
N VAL A 706 15.13 -11.38 4.91
CA VAL A 706 14.57 -10.48 5.93
C VAL A 706 13.45 -9.62 5.34
N PRO A 707 12.21 -9.68 5.86
CA PRO A 707 11.13 -8.83 5.38
C PRO A 707 11.41 -7.35 5.66
N THR A 708 11.24 -6.45 4.69
CA THR A 708 11.59 -5.03 4.88
C THR A 708 10.70 -4.31 5.89
N SER A 709 9.53 -4.85 6.28
CA SER A 709 8.82 -4.33 7.47
C SER A 709 9.63 -4.41 8.77
N MET A 710 10.73 -5.17 8.77
CA MET A 710 11.77 -5.21 9.81
C MET A 710 13.00 -4.34 9.49
N CYS A 711 13.12 -3.71 8.31
CA CYS A 711 14.29 -2.89 7.94
C CYS A 711 13.96 -1.44 7.55
N MET A 712 12.71 -1.11 7.20
CA MET A 712 12.37 0.09 6.42
C MET A 712 11.88 1.32 7.19
N ASP A 713 11.96 1.37 8.52
CA ASP A 713 11.57 2.61 9.22
C ASP A 713 12.68 3.69 9.28
N ASN A 714 13.81 3.48 8.59
CA ASN A 714 14.94 4.42 8.50
C ASN A 714 15.09 5.14 7.15
N ARG A 715 14.14 5.01 6.21
CA ARG A 715 14.12 5.85 4.98
C ARG A 715 12.85 6.69 4.94
N ASP A 716 12.87 7.82 5.64
CA ASP A 716 12.01 8.99 5.42
C ASP A 716 12.81 10.26 5.76
#